data_AF-A0A4Q7NYA9-F1
#
_entry.id   AF-A0A4Q7NYA9-F1
#
_cell.length_a   1.000
_cell.length_b   1.000
_cell.length_c   1.000
_cell.angle_alpha   90.00
_cell.angle_beta   90.00
_cell.angle_gamma   90.00
#
_symmetry.space_group_name_H-M   'P 1'
#
loop_
_entity.id
_entity.type
_entity.pdbx_description
1 polymer ?
#
loop_
_entity_poly.entity_id
_entity_poly.type
_entity_poly.pdbx_seq_one_letter_code
_entity_poly.pdbx_strand_id
1 'polypeptide(L)'
;MKPLQSCLYMGLILFSTYITAQQNITAGTNETIELRASQLESNQDIQWQTSTNNQEWSDLAQGDAMNITVTLNNLPVYFRAKITDTECSEAIFSELITVESPSSDKLYWSDPNTWGTDGKPQAGDVVVIPEDKFIYLDEDTPDLASLTIRGGLKFEDQDVTLTSGYVFINGGSLIVGTESEPFANKAIITLNDTNTDTNIMQHMGTRGIIVANGGVLNLHGQSPTVTWTKLNAHATDGATQLTLAENVDWSVGDEIVIGPTDYYEADDGNSITQRFSIAAVNGNQISLNSPLQSFHWGMLQYATADGISLSPGHSMPAQTGDFLYGLQPTNPTVLDERAPIGNLTRNIVIQSPDDALWQNERFGAHIMVGHDASAYIEGIEIKRAGQRGRLRRYPVHWHMLSYSGSQTLEDATGQYLKNSTINTSANRGVVVHGTNGLLIKNNIVFDVKGHAIFTEDAAERRTVFDGNLVLKVRNPLPEFALKNHELRGHARGSSGFWISNPDNTTINNHIADIEGAGYWLAFPAHPFGSSSQAQYEDGLIMNPRRMPFGVFENNTVHTVNGHGFHNDNPEIDEDGNTGDSGFKDYISDATGRNNVWPRTTWQRFDIKGLKIWKTRGIWERASYLNAIEITAADNYNKFFSGSGENGLIIGGLIIGRSENHGMNASNHNNKPTPAAFASYHHTFSLQGNQIINFPATLGEESGSFSTFDYYLRPVEKGHWLTNGNRLINSHPGLKLSAAEGWGLNRVDPDQPHFNLAGALWDPKGFWGPENNYLVFDRPFYTYGHQTYTQNNNPEGYQGVSVAGPFYGFDDTIINAINGTTDNRTTMVFTRYDDNLNQIDQFTLYQNQSDLLQHMKDFAAQKGGIYEVNYPDLDEPFYIKIGSVTNFLSEEDEVVIAVEYTGDKDAEVVASRQHVDNDIIHEYQQVSSFSEVVNSNTEAFWQDKPNDKVWLKVKGGRVNAVLTDMDFWEDSVYQQFSIQIRENTN
;
A
#
# COMPACT_ATOMS: atom_id res chain seq x y z
N MET A 1 33.83 -4.55 35.23
CA MET A 1 33.07 -4.90 36.44
C MET A 1 31.70 -5.39 36.00
N LYS A 2 31.54 -6.73 35.89
CA LYS A 2 30.26 -7.45 36.09
C LYS A 2 30.13 -7.67 37.63
N PRO A 3 28.94 -7.83 38.25
CA PRO A 3 27.70 -8.39 37.71
C PRO A 3 26.42 -7.58 38.05
N LEU A 4 25.62 -7.25 37.04
CA LEU A 4 24.22 -6.77 37.16
C LEU A 4 23.47 -7.07 35.85
N GLN A 5 24.21 -7.24 34.75
CA GLN A 5 23.68 -7.48 33.40
C GLN A 5 23.27 -8.93 33.09
N SER A 6 23.53 -9.91 33.97
CA SER A 6 23.17 -11.31 33.73
C SER A 6 21.71 -11.62 34.08
N CYS A 7 21.16 -11.05 35.17
CA CYS A 7 19.76 -11.34 35.57
C CYS A 7 18.73 -10.60 34.69
N LEU A 8 19.08 -9.45 34.06
CA LEU A 8 18.14 -8.71 33.19
C LEU A 8 17.90 -9.39 31.83
N TYR A 9 18.90 -10.10 31.30
CA TYR A 9 18.76 -10.86 30.04
C TYR A 9 18.01 -12.18 30.24
N MET A 10 18.06 -12.76 31.44
CA MET A 10 17.23 -13.93 31.80
C MET A 10 15.77 -13.54 32.07
N GLY A 11 15.52 -12.33 32.58
CA GLY A 11 14.16 -11.77 32.66
C GLY A 11 13.47 -11.60 31.29
N LEU A 12 14.23 -11.43 30.20
CA LEU A 12 13.72 -11.36 28.84
C LEU A 12 13.59 -12.73 28.14
N ILE A 13 14.39 -13.73 28.52
CA ILE A 13 14.30 -15.09 27.95
C ILE A 13 13.26 -15.94 28.69
N LEU A 14 12.93 -15.62 29.96
CA LEU A 14 11.84 -16.24 30.71
C LEU A 14 10.43 -15.92 30.14
N PHE A 15 10.28 -14.94 29.24
CA PHE A 15 9.03 -14.76 28.48
C PHE A 15 8.80 -15.83 27.40
N SER A 16 9.69 -16.82 27.26
CA SER A 16 9.51 -17.97 26.35
C SER A 16 9.24 -19.31 27.06
N THR A 17 9.10 -19.31 28.39
CA THR A 17 8.68 -20.50 29.15
C THR A 17 7.43 -20.17 29.96
N TYR A 18 6.26 -20.33 29.34
CA TYR A 18 5.00 -20.27 30.06
C TYR A 18 4.98 -21.34 31.16
N ILE A 19 4.99 -20.93 32.42
CA ILE A 19 4.38 -21.71 33.50
C ILE A 19 2.90 -21.38 33.44
N THR A 20 2.18 -21.99 32.51
CA THR A 20 0.72 -21.92 32.48
C THR A 20 0.19 -22.77 33.61
N ALA A 21 -0.38 -22.12 34.61
CA ALA A 21 -1.35 -22.75 35.47
C ALA A 21 -2.74 -22.24 35.09
N GLN A 22 -3.74 -23.10 35.19
CA GLN A 22 -5.14 -22.71 34.99
C GLN A 22 -5.47 -21.60 36.00
N GLN A 23 -5.70 -20.37 35.51
CA GLN A 23 -5.67 -19.16 36.35
C GLN A 23 -6.79 -19.09 37.41
N ASN A 24 -7.85 -19.89 37.26
CA ASN A 24 -8.85 -20.14 38.30
C ASN A 24 -9.31 -21.60 38.24
N ILE A 25 -9.19 -22.33 39.35
CA ILE A 25 -9.62 -23.71 39.49
C ILE A 25 -10.79 -23.73 40.47
N THR A 26 -11.90 -24.36 40.08
CA THR A 26 -12.99 -24.65 41.01
C THR A 26 -12.82 -26.08 41.51
N ALA A 27 -12.72 -26.26 42.82
CA ALA A 27 -12.54 -27.58 43.41
C ALA A 27 -13.19 -27.64 44.79
N GLY A 28 -13.66 -28.82 45.19
CA GLY A 28 -14.24 -29.03 46.53
C GLY A 28 -13.19 -29.03 47.64
N THR A 29 -13.61 -28.74 48.87
CA THR A 29 -12.76 -29.03 50.04
C THR A 29 -12.52 -30.54 50.15
N ASN A 30 -11.28 -30.93 50.42
CA ASN A 30 -10.71 -32.29 50.39
C ASN A 30 -10.46 -32.90 49.01
N GLU A 31 -10.64 -32.17 47.92
CA GLU A 31 -10.15 -32.60 46.60
C GLU A 31 -8.64 -32.39 46.49
N THR A 32 -8.01 -33.14 45.58
CA THR A 32 -6.59 -33.03 45.29
C THR A 32 -6.39 -32.37 43.94
N ILE A 33 -5.51 -31.38 43.89
CA ILE A 33 -5.05 -30.77 42.64
C ILE A 33 -3.58 -31.09 42.42
N GLU A 34 -3.18 -31.09 41.15
CA GLU A 34 -1.78 -31.25 40.76
C GLU A 34 -1.23 -29.91 40.30
N LEU A 35 -0.22 -29.40 40.99
CA LEU A 35 0.54 -28.22 40.60
C LEU A 35 1.73 -28.68 39.77
N ARG A 36 1.89 -28.15 38.56
CA ARG A 36 2.92 -28.58 37.60
C ARG A 36 3.74 -27.40 37.10
N ALA A 37 5.04 -27.59 36.99
CA ALA A 37 5.97 -26.71 36.31
C ALA A 37 6.48 -27.39 35.03
N SER A 38 6.52 -26.64 33.93
CA SER A 38 6.84 -27.16 32.59
C SER A 38 8.35 -27.43 32.41
N GLN A 39 9.22 -26.56 32.93
CA GLN A 39 10.67 -26.70 32.86
C GLN A 39 11.38 -25.76 33.87
N LEU A 40 12.55 -26.17 34.37
CA LEU A 40 13.49 -25.33 35.12
C LEU A 40 14.87 -25.40 34.46
N GLU A 41 15.67 -24.34 34.58
CA GLU A 41 17.08 -24.37 34.20
C GLU A 41 17.93 -25.10 35.25
N SER A 42 19.12 -25.59 34.87
CA SER A 42 19.96 -26.47 35.71
C SER A 42 20.46 -25.85 37.02
N ASN A 43 20.35 -24.53 37.18
CA ASN A 43 20.80 -23.73 38.32
C ASN A 43 19.63 -23.11 39.12
N GLN A 44 18.40 -23.49 38.83
CA GLN A 44 17.19 -22.96 39.48
C GLN A 44 16.57 -23.99 40.43
N ASP A 45 16.17 -23.52 41.61
CA ASP A 45 15.40 -24.26 42.59
C ASP A 45 13.96 -23.73 42.64
N ILE A 46 12.98 -24.63 42.78
CA ILE A 46 11.56 -24.29 42.93
C ILE A 46 11.10 -24.55 44.37
N GLN A 47 10.20 -23.71 44.86
CA GLN A 47 9.46 -23.91 46.11
C GLN A 47 8.01 -23.46 45.91
N TRP A 48 7.07 -24.39 45.85
CA TRP A 48 5.65 -24.05 45.85
C TRP A 48 5.24 -23.44 47.19
N GLN A 49 4.47 -22.35 47.12
CA GLN A 49 3.93 -21.63 48.26
C GLN A 49 2.41 -21.62 48.20
N THR A 50 1.79 -21.53 49.37
CA THR A 50 0.35 -21.40 49.54
C THR A 50 0.01 -20.16 50.37
N SER A 51 -1.17 -19.59 50.10
CA SER A 51 -1.75 -18.49 50.87
C SER A 51 -3.25 -18.67 50.99
N THR A 52 -3.85 -18.19 52.08
CA THR A 52 -5.31 -18.11 52.25
C THR A 52 -5.87 -16.71 51.99
N ASN A 53 -5.00 -15.70 51.82
CA ASN A 53 -5.40 -14.29 51.69
C ASN A 53 -4.64 -13.53 50.59
N ASN A 54 -3.79 -14.22 49.82
CA ASN A 54 -2.92 -13.65 48.78
C ASN A 54 -1.97 -12.55 49.29
N GLN A 55 -1.70 -12.50 50.60
CA GLN A 55 -0.79 -11.52 51.23
C GLN A 55 0.29 -12.22 52.03
N GLU A 56 -0.09 -13.21 52.83
CA GLU A 56 0.81 -14.01 53.67
C GLU A 56 1.05 -15.37 53.00
N TRP A 57 2.32 -15.67 52.74
CA TRP A 57 2.72 -16.85 51.97
C TRP A 57 3.52 -17.82 52.83
N SER A 58 3.18 -19.11 52.74
CA SER A 58 3.88 -20.20 53.43
C SER A 58 4.37 -21.23 52.42
N ASP A 59 5.56 -21.78 52.65
CA ASP A 59 6.11 -22.86 51.82
C ASP A 59 5.30 -24.14 52.04
N LEU A 60 4.91 -24.80 50.94
CA LEU A 60 4.27 -26.11 51.00
C LEU A 60 5.31 -27.18 51.38
N ALA A 61 4.91 -28.09 52.26
CA ALA A 61 5.71 -29.27 52.56
C ALA A 61 5.85 -30.13 51.29
N GLN A 62 7.09 -30.48 50.91
CA GLN A 62 7.43 -31.14 49.65
C GLN A 62 7.18 -30.28 48.40
N GLY A 63 7.19 -28.95 48.54
CA GLY A 63 7.05 -28.01 47.43
C GLY A 63 8.28 -27.83 46.54
N ASP A 64 9.33 -28.62 46.75
CA ASP A 64 10.63 -28.55 46.05
C ASP A 64 10.69 -29.36 44.75
N ALA A 65 9.58 -29.99 44.36
CA ALA A 65 9.45 -30.70 43.09
C ALA A 65 8.71 -29.88 42.03
N MET A 66 9.06 -30.08 40.75
CA MET A 66 8.36 -29.44 39.63
C MET A 66 6.86 -29.77 39.63
N ASN A 67 6.49 -30.99 40.06
CA ASN A 67 5.10 -31.44 40.12
C ASN A 67 4.78 -31.90 41.53
N ILE A 68 3.73 -31.34 42.13
CA ILE A 68 3.26 -31.73 43.47
C ILE A 68 1.74 -31.93 43.47
N THR A 69 1.27 -32.82 44.32
CA THR A 69 -0.17 -33.00 44.55
C THR A 69 -0.53 -32.42 45.91
N VAL A 70 -1.54 -31.55 45.95
CA VAL A 70 -1.97 -30.86 47.17
C VAL A 70 -3.43 -31.18 47.45
N THR A 71 -3.74 -31.57 48.69
CA THR A 71 -5.12 -31.69 49.18
C THR A 71 -5.62 -30.33 49.67
N LEU A 72 -6.77 -29.90 49.15
CA LEU A 72 -7.36 -28.61 49.43
C LEU A 72 -8.12 -28.65 50.77
N ASN A 73 -7.55 -28.07 51.82
CA ASN A 73 -8.18 -28.12 53.15
C ASN A 73 -9.11 -26.93 53.43
N ASN A 74 -8.84 -25.78 52.81
CA ASN A 74 -9.60 -24.54 52.94
C ASN A 74 -9.67 -23.87 51.57
N LEU A 75 -10.76 -23.16 51.30
CA LEU A 75 -10.99 -22.40 50.06
C LEU A 75 -11.58 -21.02 50.42
N PRO A 76 -11.26 -19.94 49.69
CA PRO A 76 -10.29 -19.91 48.59
C PRO A 76 -8.86 -20.16 49.11
N VAL A 77 -8.02 -20.75 48.25
CA VAL A 77 -6.59 -20.93 48.50
C VAL A 77 -5.82 -20.56 47.25
N TYR A 78 -4.68 -19.92 47.45
CA TYR A 78 -3.82 -19.43 46.39
C TYR A 78 -2.53 -20.23 46.38
N PHE A 79 -2.00 -20.52 45.20
CA PHE A 79 -0.68 -21.12 45.02
C PHE A 79 0.19 -20.27 44.08
N ARG A 80 1.50 -20.33 44.31
CA ARG A 80 2.51 -19.83 43.37
C ARG A 80 3.79 -20.64 43.52
N ALA A 81 4.58 -20.74 42.46
CA ALA A 81 5.94 -21.24 42.53
C ALA A 81 6.89 -20.07 42.86
N LYS A 82 7.73 -20.23 43.88
CA LYS A 82 8.89 -19.37 44.15
C LYS A 82 10.11 -20.02 43.51
N ILE A 83 10.77 -19.32 42.60
CA ILE A 83 11.96 -19.79 41.90
C ILE A 83 13.16 -19.00 42.41
N THR A 84 14.18 -19.70 42.89
CA THR A 84 15.45 -19.11 43.34
C THR A 84 16.60 -19.59 42.47
N ASP A 85 17.44 -18.65 42.03
CA ASP A 85 18.64 -18.93 41.26
C ASP A 85 19.88 -18.66 42.13
N THR A 86 20.86 -19.55 42.10
CA THR A 86 22.15 -19.35 42.79
C THR A 86 22.92 -18.10 42.36
N GLU A 87 22.61 -17.50 41.20
CA GLU A 87 23.25 -16.29 40.68
C GLU A 87 22.45 -14.98 40.89
N CYS A 88 21.19 -15.04 41.34
CA CYS A 88 20.36 -13.84 41.59
C CYS A 88 19.98 -13.72 43.08
N SER A 89 19.99 -12.49 43.63
CA SER A 89 19.74 -12.24 45.06
C SER A 89 18.26 -12.24 45.46
N GLU A 90 17.34 -12.19 44.49
CA GLU A 90 15.90 -12.12 44.69
C GLU A 90 15.19 -13.28 44.00
N ALA A 91 14.09 -13.77 44.60
CA ALA A 91 13.30 -14.86 44.06
C ALA A 91 12.28 -14.35 43.04
N ILE A 92 12.04 -15.13 41.99
CA ILE A 92 11.01 -14.88 40.97
C ILE A 92 9.77 -15.71 41.34
N PHE A 93 8.57 -15.22 41.06
CA PHE A 93 7.31 -15.92 41.36
C PHE A 93 6.52 -16.21 40.09
N SER A 94 5.84 -17.35 40.03
CA SER A 94 4.88 -17.65 38.96
C SER A 94 3.63 -16.78 39.06
N GLU A 95 2.79 -16.83 38.03
CA GLU A 95 1.40 -16.39 38.15
C GLU A 95 0.66 -17.12 39.28
N LEU A 96 -0.39 -16.46 39.77
CA LEU A 96 -1.22 -16.94 40.86
C LEU A 96 -2.15 -18.04 40.37
N ILE A 97 -2.22 -19.13 41.12
CA ILE A 97 -3.22 -20.18 40.94
C ILE A 97 -4.26 -19.96 42.02
N THR A 98 -5.44 -19.53 41.63
CA THR A 98 -6.55 -19.37 42.57
C THR A 98 -7.41 -20.62 42.55
N VAL A 99 -7.65 -21.20 43.72
CA VAL A 99 -8.57 -22.31 43.88
C VAL A 99 -9.70 -21.87 44.77
N GLU A 100 -10.90 -21.83 44.20
CA GLU A 100 -12.10 -21.38 44.89
C GLU A 100 -13.03 -22.56 45.15
N SER A 101 -13.88 -22.41 46.17
CA SER A 101 -15.02 -23.32 46.33
C SER A 101 -15.90 -23.19 45.09
N PRO A 102 -16.56 -24.26 44.62
CA PRO A 102 -17.72 -24.08 43.75
C PRO A 102 -18.65 -23.13 44.49
N SER A 103 -18.96 -21.97 43.90
CA SER A 103 -19.98 -21.11 44.47
C SER A 103 -21.24 -21.96 44.60
N SER A 104 -21.82 -21.97 45.80
CA SER A 104 -23.18 -22.46 45.97
C SER A 104 -24.08 -21.59 45.08
N ASP A 105 -24.67 -22.23 44.08
CA ASP A 105 -25.63 -21.75 43.09
C ASP A 105 -25.07 -20.77 42.04
N LYS A 106 -25.06 -21.22 40.77
CA LYS A 106 -24.97 -20.32 39.61
C LYS A 106 -26.11 -19.30 39.74
N LEU A 107 -25.78 -18.00 39.64
CA LEU A 107 -26.80 -16.95 39.58
C LEU A 107 -27.40 -16.91 38.17
N TYR A 108 -28.51 -17.60 37.97
CA TYR A 108 -29.21 -17.59 36.69
C TYR A 108 -30.02 -16.31 36.50
N TRP A 109 -30.04 -15.78 35.28
CA TRP A 109 -30.87 -14.63 34.91
C TRP A 109 -32.34 -14.90 35.19
N SER A 110 -32.79 -16.12 34.93
CA SER A 110 -34.18 -16.55 35.08
C SER A 110 -34.66 -16.57 36.54
N ASP A 111 -33.76 -16.77 37.51
CA ASP A 111 -34.07 -16.87 38.94
C ASP A 111 -34.34 -15.48 39.56
N PRO A 112 -35.55 -15.19 40.05
CA PRO A 112 -35.85 -13.93 40.73
C PRO A 112 -34.94 -13.63 41.93
N ASN A 113 -34.39 -14.66 42.61
CA ASN A 113 -33.51 -14.46 43.75
C ASN A 113 -32.15 -13.87 43.36
N THR A 114 -31.70 -14.06 42.11
CA THR A 114 -30.48 -13.43 41.56
C THR A 114 -30.54 -11.91 41.68
N TRP A 115 -31.73 -11.32 41.58
CA TRP A 115 -31.94 -9.87 41.50
C TRP A 115 -32.34 -9.22 42.83
N GLY A 116 -32.45 -10.00 43.92
CA GLY A 116 -32.73 -9.48 45.24
C GLY A 116 -34.09 -8.77 45.34
N THR A 117 -34.14 -7.65 46.08
CA THR A 117 -35.39 -6.91 46.34
C THR A 117 -35.93 -6.18 45.12
N ASP A 118 -35.07 -5.89 44.14
CA ASP A 118 -35.44 -5.15 42.93
C ASP A 118 -36.25 -6.04 41.96
N GLY A 119 -36.18 -7.35 42.17
CA GLY A 119 -36.88 -8.33 41.34
C GLY A 119 -36.24 -8.50 39.97
N LYS A 120 -36.68 -9.54 39.26
CA LYS A 120 -36.17 -9.87 37.93
C LYS A 120 -36.40 -8.71 36.94
N PRO A 121 -35.42 -8.36 36.08
CA PRO A 121 -35.53 -7.30 35.10
C PRO A 121 -36.79 -7.43 34.22
N GLN A 122 -37.39 -6.29 33.92
CA GLN A 122 -38.58 -6.12 33.07
C GLN A 122 -38.28 -5.22 31.87
N ALA A 123 -39.23 -5.16 30.92
CA ALA A 123 -39.08 -4.32 29.75
C ALA A 123 -39.03 -2.83 30.15
N GLY A 124 -38.07 -2.09 29.58
CA GLY A 124 -37.80 -0.69 29.90
C GLY A 124 -36.87 -0.47 31.10
N ASP A 125 -36.43 -1.53 31.79
CA ASP A 125 -35.56 -1.37 32.95
C ASP A 125 -34.12 -0.98 32.56
N VAL A 126 -33.50 -0.19 33.44
CA VAL A 126 -32.06 0.10 33.43
C VAL A 126 -31.39 -0.92 34.35
N VAL A 127 -30.74 -1.93 33.76
CA VAL A 127 -30.19 -3.07 34.49
C VAL A 127 -28.71 -2.86 34.78
N VAL A 128 -28.29 -3.13 36.01
CA VAL A 128 -26.89 -3.13 36.42
C VAL A 128 -26.55 -4.48 37.03
N ILE A 129 -25.57 -5.18 36.46
CA ILE A 129 -24.93 -6.34 37.10
C ILE A 129 -23.77 -5.80 37.95
N PRO A 130 -23.88 -5.83 39.30
CA PRO A 130 -22.87 -5.28 40.19
C PRO A 130 -21.58 -6.11 40.19
N GLU A 131 -20.49 -5.53 40.69
CA GLU A 131 -19.14 -6.11 40.69
C GLU A 131 -19.05 -7.47 41.39
N ASP A 132 -19.91 -7.71 42.38
CA ASP A 132 -19.96 -8.93 43.18
C ASP A 132 -20.82 -10.06 42.58
N LYS A 133 -21.41 -9.85 41.40
CA LYS A 133 -22.28 -10.84 40.75
C LYS A 133 -21.72 -11.32 39.41
N PHE A 134 -21.81 -12.63 39.20
CA PHE A 134 -21.56 -13.28 37.93
C PHE A 134 -22.83 -14.03 37.50
N ILE A 135 -23.53 -13.51 36.50
CA ILE A 135 -24.85 -13.98 36.08
C ILE A 135 -24.75 -14.84 34.82
N TYR A 136 -25.53 -15.92 34.78
CA TYR A 136 -25.68 -16.82 33.64
C TYR A 136 -26.99 -16.51 32.92
N LEU A 137 -26.92 -16.05 31.67
CA LEU A 137 -28.09 -15.75 30.84
C LEU A 137 -28.66 -17.04 30.26
N ASP A 138 -29.75 -17.52 30.87
CA ASP A 138 -30.41 -18.80 30.61
C ASP A 138 -31.86 -18.64 30.09
N GLU A 139 -32.23 -17.45 29.65
CA GLU A 139 -33.49 -17.17 28.94
C GLU A 139 -33.36 -15.85 28.16
N ASP A 140 -34.29 -15.61 27.24
CA ASP A 140 -34.35 -14.34 26.52
C ASP A 140 -34.58 -13.17 27.49
N THR A 141 -33.82 -12.09 27.34
CA THR A 141 -34.09 -10.88 28.13
C THR A 141 -35.36 -10.19 27.64
N PRO A 142 -36.11 -9.51 28.52
CA PRO A 142 -37.07 -8.51 28.06
C PRO A 142 -36.35 -7.37 27.31
N ASP A 143 -37.12 -6.48 26.68
CA ASP A 143 -36.58 -5.30 25.99
C ASP A 143 -36.06 -4.27 27.01
N LEU A 144 -34.78 -4.36 27.37
CA LEU A 144 -34.15 -3.53 28.40
C LEU A 144 -33.85 -2.12 27.88
N ALA A 145 -34.07 -1.08 28.69
CA ALA A 145 -33.63 0.26 28.32
C ALA A 145 -32.10 0.34 28.22
N SER A 146 -31.39 -0.35 29.13
CA SER A 146 -29.93 -0.51 29.06
C SER A 146 -29.43 -1.64 29.95
N LEU A 147 -28.24 -2.16 29.65
CA LEU A 147 -27.55 -3.14 30.47
C LEU A 147 -26.13 -2.68 30.78
N THR A 148 -25.81 -2.45 32.06
CA THR A 148 -24.44 -2.18 32.53
C THR A 148 -23.88 -3.40 33.26
N ILE A 149 -22.69 -3.85 32.88
CA ILE A 149 -22.03 -5.04 33.43
C ILE A 149 -20.75 -4.60 34.17
N ARG A 150 -20.78 -4.65 35.50
CA ARG A 150 -19.60 -4.40 36.36
C ARG A 150 -19.01 -5.68 36.95
N GLY A 151 -19.84 -6.71 37.15
CA GLY A 151 -19.41 -8.07 37.48
C GLY A 151 -19.23 -8.91 36.21
N GLY A 152 -19.99 -10.00 36.08
CA GLY A 152 -19.94 -10.84 34.87
C GLY A 152 -21.31 -11.22 34.34
N LEU A 153 -21.41 -11.37 33.01
CA LEU A 153 -22.52 -11.98 32.31
C LEU A 153 -21.99 -13.04 31.35
N LYS A 154 -22.42 -14.29 31.52
CA LYS A 154 -22.10 -15.39 30.61
C LYS A 154 -23.38 -15.96 30.00
N PHE A 155 -23.40 -16.18 28.70
CA PHE A 155 -24.52 -16.86 28.05
C PHE A 155 -24.44 -18.37 28.35
N GLU A 156 -25.55 -18.97 28.78
CA GLU A 156 -25.65 -20.43 28.86
C GLU A 156 -25.73 -21.03 27.45
N ASP A 157 -25.23 -22.25 27.30
CA ASP A 157 -25.10 -22.92 25.99
C ASP A 157 -26.46 -23.43 25.48
N GLN A 158 -27.29 -22.49 25.02
CA GLN A 158 -28.60 -22.70 24.42
C GLN A 158 -28.96 -21.52 23.51
N ASP A 159 -30.01 -21.66 22.70
CA ASP A 159 -30.53 -20.53 21.92
C ASP A 159 -31.03 -19.44 22.88
N VAL A 160 -30.48 -18.22 22.77
CA VAL A 160 -30.81 -17.12 23.68
C VAL A 160 -30.63 -15.75 23.04
N THR A 161 -31.52 -14.82 23.38
CA THR A 161 -31.54 -13.46 22.89
C THR A 161 -31.34 -12.44 24.01
N LEU A 162 -30.42 -11.50 23.79
CA LEU A 162 -30.27 -10.29 24.61
C LEU A 162 -30.79 -9.10 23.80
N THR A 163 -31.86 -8.47 24.28
CA THR A 163 -32.41 -7.23 23.70
C THR A 163 -32.21 -6.08 24.67
N SER A 164 -31.51 -5.05 24.24
CA SER A 164 -31.27 -3.85 25.06
C SER A 164 -31.03 -2.61 24.21
N GLY A 165 -31.30 -1.42 24.73
CA GLY A 165 -30.91 -0.18 24.06
C GLY A 165 -29.40 -0.11 23.79
N TYR A 166 -28.59 -0.51 24.77
CA TYR A 166 -27.15 -0.62 24.69
C TYR A 166 -26.59 -1.52 25.80
N VAL A 167 -25.38 -2.05 25.59
CA VAL A 167 -24.63 -2.81 26.60
C VAL A 167 -23.36 -2.05 26.95
N PHE A 168 -23.16 -1.77 28.24
CA PHE A 168 -21.96 -1.12 28.76
C PHE A 168 -21.21 -2.04 29.73
N ILE A 169 -20.08 -2.58 29.28
CA ILE A 169 -19.16 -3.38 30.08
C ILE A 169 -18.17 -2.43 30.74
N ASN A 170 -18.33 -2.26 32.06
CA ASN A 170 -17.61 -1.27 32.86
C ASN A 170 -16.81 -1.98 33.96
N GLY A 171 -15.59 -2.40 33.65
CA GLY A 171 -14.75 -3.23 34.53
C GLY A 171 -15.18 -4.69 34.67
N GLY A 172 -16.38 -5.03 34.19
CA GLY A 172 -16.91 -6.40 34.19
C GLY A 172 -16.56 -7.21 32.95
N SER A 173 -17.27 -8.32 32.74
CA SER A 173 -17.10 -9.19 31.57
C SER A 173 -18.42 -9.61 30.92
N LEU A 174 -18.45 -9.61 29.58
CA LEU A 174 -19.48 -10.27 28.78
C LEU A 174 -18.85 -11.46 28.06
N ILE A 175 -19.41 -12.65 28.27
CA ILE A 175 -18.90 -13.91 27.73
C ILE A 175 -19.99 -14.63 26.95
N VAL A 176 -19.78 -14.80 25.64
CA VAL A 176 -20.60 -15.65 24.77
C VAL A 176 -19.67 -16.65 24.11
N GLY A 177 -19.49 -17.80 24.76
CA GLY A 177 -18.40 -18.73 24.44
C GLY A 177 -17.03 -18.23 24.90
N THR A 178 -16.03 -19.09 24.78
CA THR A 178 -14.61 -18.80 25.00
C THR A 178 -13.78 -19.44 23.90
N GLU A 179 -12.50 -19.11 23.78
CA GLU A 179 -11.63 -19.72 22.75
C GLU A 179 -11.54 -21.25 22.88
N SER A 180 -11.49 -21.78 24.11
CA SER A 180 -11.47 -23.23 24.37
C SER A 180 -12.85 -23.89 24.27
N GLU A 181 -13.92 -23.12 24.48
CA GLU A 181 -15.31 -23.59 24.45
C GLU A 181 -16.18 -22.61 23.65
N PRO A 182 -16.11 -22.65 22.30
CA PRO A 182 -16.92 -21.77 21.46
C PRO A 182 -18.42 -22.08 21.63
N PHE A 183 -19.24 -21.03 21.68
CA PHE A 183 -20.69 -21.10 21.81
C PHE A 183 -21.28 -21.93 20.67
N ALA A 184 -22.03 -23.00 20.97
CA ALA A 184 -22.52 -23.93 19.96
C ALA A 184 -23.92 -23.57 19.44
N ASN A 185 -24.71 -22.89 20.27
CA ASN A 185 -26.10 -22.54 19.99
C ASN A 185 -26.23 -21.14 19.36
N LYS A 186 -27.44 -20.64 19.15
CA LYS A 186 -27.68 -19.33 18.56
C LYS A 186 -27.79 -18.23 19.61
N ALA A 187 -26.88 -17.28 19.59
CA ALA A 187 -26.94 -16.07 20.42
C ALA A 187 -27.28 -14.85 19.57
N ILE A 188 -28.33 -14.11 19.91
CA ILE A 188 -28.69 -12.87 19.21
C ILE A 188 -28.64 -11.70 20.19
N ILE A 189 -27.78 -10.73 19.93
CA ILE A 189 -27.72 -9.47 20.66
C ILE A 189 -28.34 -8.38 19.78
N THR A 190 -29.52 -7.89 20.17
CA THR A 190 -30.24 -6.83 19.46
C THR A 190 -30.13 -5.52 20.23
N LEU A 191 -29.51 -4.52 19.58
CA LEU A 191 -29.29 -3.19 20.15
C LEU A 191 -30.28 -2.18 19.54
N ASN A 192 -31.31 -1.78 20.30
CA ASN A 192 -32.54 -1.21 19.74
C ASN A 192 -32.89 0.21 20.21
N ASP A 193 -31.99 0.92 20.90
CA ASP A 193 -32.28 2.27 21.39
C ASP A 193 -32.78 3.17 20.26
N THR A 194 -33.81 3.97 20.53
CA THR A 194 -34.42 4.88 19.55
C THR A 194 -33.98 6.33 19.73
N ASN A 195 -33.29 6.63 20.83
CA ASN A 195 -32.78 7.96 21.11
C ASN A 195 -31.42 8.15 20.43
N THR A 196 -31.45 8.90 19.34
CA THR A 196 -30.27 9.25 18.55
C THR A 196 -29.35 10.26 19.24
N ASP A 197 -29.81 10.96 20.27
CA ASP A 197 -29.06 12.03 20.94
C ASP A 197 -28.45 11.56 22.27
N THR A 198 -28.86 10.40 22.76
CA THR A 198 -28.30 9.83 23.99
C THR A 198 -26.84 9.48 23.80
N ASN A 199 -26.06 9.82 24.82
CA ASN A 199 -24.62 9.69 24.77
C ASN A 199 -24.11 9.05 26.06
N ILE A 200 -23.66 7.80 25.96
CA ILE A 200 -23.02 7.09 27.06
C ILE A 200 -21.60 7.66 27.24
N MET A 201 -21.20 7.87 28.50
CA MET A 201 -19.85 8.29 28.93
C MET A 201 -19.14 9.27 27.97
N GLN A 202 -19.74 10.45 27.76
CA GLN A 202 -19.17 11.53 26.93
C GLN A 202 -18.59 11.03 25.59
N HIS A 203 -19.46 10.82 24.61
CA HIS A 203 -19.17 10.59 23.18
C HIS A 203 -19.20 9.13 22.68
N MET A 204 -19.75 8.17 23.44
CA MET A 204 -19.86 6.76 23.02
C MET A 204 -21.21 6.37 22.40
N GLY A 205 -22.28 7.14 22.59
CA GLY A 205 -23.58 6.96 21.89
C GLY A 205 -24.40 5.74 22.35
N THR A 206 -25.44 5.37 21.60
CA THR A 206 -26.33 4.21 21.87
C THR A 206 -26.31 3.19 20.72
N ARG A 207 -27.05 2.09 20.85
CA ARG A 207 -26.93 0.87 20.02
C ARG A 207 -25.53 0.27 20.02
N GLY A 208 -24.81 0.44 21.12
CA GLY A 208 -23.41 0.03 21.25
C GLY A 208 -23.21 -1.12 22.23
N ILE A 209 -22.23 -1.98 21.96
CA ILE A 209 -21.50 -2.70 23.01
C ILE A 209 -20.26 -1.86 23.32
N ILE A 210 -20.22 -1.32 24.52
CA ILE A 210 -19.17 -0.41 24.96
C ILE A 210 -18.34 -1.12 26.02
N VAL A 211 -17.04 -1.26 25.80
CA VAL A 211 -16.10 -1.91 26.73
C VAL A 211 -15.11 -0.86 27.24
N ALA A 212 -15.06 -0.66 28.57
CA ALA A 212 -14.16 0.34 29.18
C ALA A 212 -13.77 -0.05 30.61
N ASN A 213 -12.83 0.71 31.18
CA ASN A 213 -12.43 0.66 32.59
C ASN A 213 -11.99 -0.76 33.04
N GLY A 214 -11.17 -1.45 32.23
CA GLY A 214 -10.76 -2.83 32.53
C GLY A 214 -11.75 -3.91 32.08
N GLY A 215 -12.83 -3.54 31.38
CA GLY A 215 -13.84 -4.47 30.93
C GLY A 215 -13.34 -5.46 29.88
N VAL A 216 -13.93 -6.66 29.84
CA VAL A 216 -13.55 -7.74 28.93
C VAL A 216 -14.73 -8.21 28.09
N LEU A 217 -14.56 -8.26 26.78
CA LEU A 217 -15.52 -8.82 25.83
C LEU A 217 -14.97 -10.12 25.23
N ASN A 218 -15.59 -11.26 25.56
CA ASN A 218 -15.31 -12.56 24.97
C ASN A 218 -16.49 -13.02 24.13
N LEU A 219 -16.30 -13.11 22.82
CA LEU A 219 -17.29 -13.61 21.89
C LEU A 219 -16.62 -14.68 21.01
N HIS A 220 -16.98 -15.94 21.19
CA HIS A 220 -16.40 -17.05 20.43
C HIS A 220 -17.54 -17.95 19.95
N GLY A 221 -17.91 -17.82 18.68
CA GLY A 221 -18.91 -18.64 18.02
C GLY A 221 -18.30 -19.82 17.27
N GLN A 222 -19.15 -20.72 16.78
CA GLN A 222 -18.75 -21.72 15.80
C GLN A 222 -18.49 -21.00 14.46
N SER A 223 -17.31 -21.19 13.88
CA SER A 223 -16.95 -20.63 12.58
C SER A 223 -16.71 -21.73 11.55
N PRO A 224 -17.09 -21.52 10.28
CA PRO A 224 -16.72 -22.44 9.21
C PRO A 224 -15.20 -22.61 9.13
N THR A 225 -14.73 -23.83 8.88
CA THR A 225 -13.30 -24.11 8.66
C THR A 225 -12.74 -23.34 7.46
N VAL A 226 -13.58 -23.13 6.43
CA VAL A 226 -13.29 -22.28 5.28
C VAL A 226 -14.24 -21.09 5.33
N THR A 227 -13.78 -19.92 5.77
CA THR A 227 -14.64 -18.72 5.85
C THR A 227 -14.95 -18.16 4.47
N TRP A 228 -13.99 -18.21 3.56
CA TRP A 228 -14.13 -17.87 2.15
C TRP A 228 -13.16 -18.67 1.28
N THR A 229 -13.49 -18.83 0.00
CA THR A 229 -12.68 -19.53 -1.00
C THR A 229 -12.88 -18.87 -2.37
N LYS A 230 -12.50 -19.53 -3.47
CA LYS A 230 -12.77 -19.06 -4.84
C LYS A 230 -13.58 -20.08 -5.64
N LEU A 231 -14.14 -19.64 -6.76
CA LEU A 231 -14.65 -20.55 -7.78
C LEU A 231 -13.54 -21.45 -8.35
N ASN A 232 -13.94 -22.60 -8.89
CA ASN A 232 -13.09 -23.54 -9.63
C ASN A 232 -13.67 -23.95 -11.00
N ALA A 233 -14.77 -23.32 -11.39
CA ALA A 233 -15.34 -23.35 -12.73
C ALA A 233 -16.08 -22.04 -12.97
N HIS A 234 -16.20 -21.62 -14.23
CA HIS A 234 -17.01 -20.44 -14.57
C HIS A 234 -18.45 -20.61 -14.06
N ALA A 235 -19.01 -19.52 -13.52
CA ALA A 235 -20.43 -19.43 -13.25
C ALA A 235 -21.03 -18.42 -14.23
N THR A 236 -21.80 -18.92 -15.20
CA THR A 236 -22.42 -18.07 -16.21
C THR A 236 -23.56 -17.25 -15.61
N ASP A 237 -23.94 -16.16 -16.29
CA ASP A 237 -25.21 -15.50 -16.03
C ASP A 237 -26.37 -16.53 -16.04
N GLY A 238 -27.28 -16.43 -15.08
CA GLY A 238 -28.36 -17.38 -14.87
C GLY A 238 -28.00 -18.67 -14.12
N ALA A 239 -26.72 -18.95 -13.82
CA ALA A 239 -26.34 -20.19 -13.14
C ALA A 239 -26.87 -20.24 -11.70
N THR A 240 -27.24 -21.44 -11.24
CA THR A 240 -27.70 -21.71 -9.86
C THR A 240 -26.80 -22.70 -9.13
N GLN A 241 -25.75 -23.23 -9.79
CA GLN A 241 -24.79 -24.15 -9.19
C GLN A 241 -23.39 -23.58 -9.33
N LEU A 242 -22.62 -23.65 -8.25
CA LEU A 242 -21.24 -23.19 -8.20
C LEU A 242 -20.33 -24.35 -7.82
N THR A 243 -19.14 -24.37 -8.43
CA THR A 243 -18.05 -25.28 -8.05
C THR A 243 -16.96 -24.46 -7.38
N LEU A 244 -16.64 -24.80 -6.14
CA LEU A 244 -15.65 -24.13 -5.30
C LEU A 244 -14.28 -24.80 -5.43
N ALA A 245 -13.23 -24.04 -5.14
CA ALA A 245 -11.84 -24.50 -5.14
C ALA A 245 -11.55 -25.47 -3.98
N GLU A 246 -12.30 -25.33 -2.88
CA GLU A 246 -12.13 -26.12 -1.66
C GLU A 246 -13.46 -26.76 -1.26
N ASN A 247 -13.38 -27.88 -0.54
CA ASN A 247 -14.56 -28.41 0.15
C ASN A 247 -14.90 -27.47 1.31
N VAL A 248 -16.20 -27.28 1.56
CA VAL A 248 -16.70 -26.42 2.62
C VAL A 248 -17.59 -27.21 3.58
N ASP A 249 -17.67 -26.73 4.81
CA ASP A 249 -18.58 -27.18 5.88
C ASP A 249 -19.81 -26.25 6.03
N TRP A 250 -20.09 -25.45 5.00
CA TRP A 250 -21.24 -24.54 4.96
C TRP A 250 -22.57 -25.30 4.98
N SER A 251 -23.61 -24.63 5.48
CA SER A 251 -24.94 -25.22 5.66
C SER A 251 -25.98 -24.66 4.69
N VAL A 252 -27.02 -25.45 4.41
CA VAL A 252 -28.21 -24.97 3.69
C VAL A 252 -28.86 -23.86 4.51
N GLY A 253 -29.15 -22.73 3.86
CA GLY A 253 -29.68 -21.52 4.48
C GLY A 253 -28.63 -20.47 4.81
N ASP A 254 -27.33 -20.81 4.83
CA ASP A 254 -26.27 -19.83 5.03
C ASP A 254 -26.33 -18.75 3.93
N GLU A 255 -26.12 -17.50 4.34
CA GLU A 255 -25.92 -16.38 3.43
C GLU A 255 -24.46 -16.39 2.94
N ILE A 256 -24.27 -16.26 1.63
CA ILE A 256 -22.95 -16.12 0.99
C ILE A 256 -22.90 -14.85 0.15
N VAL A 257 -21.68 -14.38 -0.09
CA VAL A 257 -21.38 -13.31 -1.05
C VAL A 257 -20.40 -13.81 -2.10
N ILE A 258 -20.63 -13.44 -3.36
CA ILE A 258 -19.78 -13.74 -4.50
C ILE A 258 -19.23 -12.40 -5.01
N GLY A 259 -17.91 -12.24 -4.96
CA GLY A 259 -17.21 -11.06 -5.46
C GLY A 259 -17.15 -11.01 -6.99
N PRO A 260 -16.92 -9.83 -7.56
CA PRO A 260 -16.98 -9.63 -9.01
C PRO A 260 -15.73 -10.17 -9.71
N THR A 261 -15.77 -10.26 -11.04
CA THR A 261 -14.61 -10.63 -11.86
C THR A 261 -14.41 -9.73 -13.07
N ASP A 262 -15.01 -8.53 -13.03
CA ASP A 262 -14.88 -7.54 -14.10
C ASP A 262 -14.53 -6.14 -13.59
N TYR A 263 -14.41 -5.17 -14.48
CA TYR A 263 -14.18 -3.76 -14.13
C TYR A 263 -15.26 -3.22 -13.18
N TYR A 264 -14.92 -2.21 -12.38
CA TYR A 264 -15.86 -1.63 -11.40
C TYR A 264 -17.15 -1.10 -12.07
N GLU A 265 -17.03 -0.52 -13.26
CA GLU A 265 -18.13 0.04 -14.04
C GLU A 265 -18.87 -0.99 -14.91
N ALA A 266 -18.55 -2.29 -14.78
CA ALA A 266 -19.24 -3.32 -15.53
C ALA A 266 -20.75 -3.39 -15.15
N ASP A 267 -21.55 -4.07 -15.98
CA ASP A 267 -23.00 -4.19 -15.81
C ASP A 267 -23.71 -2.82 -15.70
N ASP A 268 -23.37 -1.91 -16.63
CA ASP A 268 -23.86 -0.53 -16.68
C ASP A 268 -23.64 0.28 -15.37
N GLY A 269 -22.54 -0.02 -14.67
CA GLY A 269 -22.17 0.62 -13.41
C GLY A 269 -22.84 0.02 -12.17
N ASN A 270 -23.59 -1.08 -12.32
CA ASN A 270 -24.12 -1.83 -11.19
C ASN A 270 -23.02 -2.72 -10.58
N SER A 271 -23.12 -2.94 -9.26
CA SER A 271 -22.22 -3.88 -8.59
C SER A 271 -22.53 -5.31 -9.04
N ILE A 272 -21.53 -6.00 -9.59
CA ILE A 272 -21.60 -7.43 -9.91
C ILE A 272 -21.43 -8.31 -8.66
N THR A 273 -21.08 -7.74 -7.50
CA THR A 273 -21.03 -8.45 -6.21
C THR A 273 -22.45 -8.84 -5.78
N GLN A 274 -22.68 -10.14 -5.59
CA GLN A 274 -24.03 -10.66 -5.36
C GLN A 274 -24.12 -11.50 -4.08
N ARG A 275 -25.24 -11.39 -3.37
CA ARG A 275 -25.55 -12.13 -2.15
C ARG A 275 -26.61 -13.18 -2.43
N PHE A 276 -26.45 -14.38 -1.87
CA PHE A 276 -27.39 -15.50 -2.01
C PHE A 276 -27.56 -16.27 -0.72
N SER A 277 -28.62 -17.08 -0.64
CA SER A 277 -28.73 -18.16 0.36
C SER A 277 -28.43 -19.50 -0.30
N ILE A 278 -27.71 -20.36 0.42
CA ILE A 278 -27.40 -21.71 -0.04
C ILE A 278 -28.67 -22.58 -0.01
N ALA A 279 -29.00 -23.21 -1.14
CA ALA A 279 -30.12 -24.15 -1.28
C ALA A 279 -29.69 -25.62 -1.11
N ALA A 280 -28.45 -25.97 -1.46
CA ALA A 280 -27.87 -27.31 -1.27
C ALA A 280 -26.33 -27.24 -1.20
N VAL A 281 -25.71 -28.16 -0.46
CA VAL A 281 -24.24 -28.30 -0.34
C VAL A 281 -23.85 -29.76 -0.49
N ASN A 282 -22.81 -30.03 -1.26
CA ASN A 282 -22.16 -31.34 -1.37
C ASN A 282 -20.65 -31.15 -1.61
N GLY A 283 -19.85 -31.14 -0.54
CA GLY A 283 -18.41 -30.91 -0.61
C GLY A 283 -18.09 -29.53 -1.17
N ASN A 284 -17.49 -29.47 -2.36
CA ASN A 284 -17.16 -28.23 -3.06
C ASN A 284 -18.23 -27.77 -4.07
N GLN A 285 -19.41 -28.40 -4.09
CA GLN A 285 -20.53 -27.96 -4.94
C GLN A 285 -21.63 -27.35 -4.08
N ILE A 286 -22.08 -26.16 -4.46
CA ILE A 286 -23.21 -25.48 -3.80
C ILE A 286 -24.27 -25.07 -4.82
N SER A 287 -25.53 -25.11 -4.40
CA SER A 287 -26.66 -24.58 -5.16
C SER A 287 -27.19 -23.30 -4.52
N LEU A 288 -27.55 -22.32 -5.35
CA LEU A 288 -28.11 -21.03 -4.94
C LEU A 288 -29.64 -21.08 -4.93
N ASN A 289 -30.25 -20.29 -4.06
CA ASN A 289 -31.71 -20.12 -3.99
C ASN A 289 -32.31 -19.34 -5.17
N SER A 290 -31.48 -18.61 -5.93
CA SER A 290 -31.87 -17.86 -7.13
C SER A 290 -30.71 -17.83 -8.14
N PRO A 291 -30.99 -17.63 -9.44
CA PRO A 291 -29.95 -17.53 -10.45
C PRO A 291 -29.05 -16.31 -10.26
N LEU A 292 -27.78 -16.45 -10.66
CA LEU A 292 -26.85 -15.33 -10.84
C LEU A 292 -27.37 -14.32 -11.86
N GLN A 293 -26.99 -13.06 -11.70
CA GLN A 293 -27.35 -11.94 -12.57
C GLN A 293 -26.19 -11.49 -13.48
N SER A 294 -25.01 -12.09 -13.34
CA SER A 294 -23.82 -11.73 -14.10
C SER A 294 -22.86 -12.91 -14.18
N PHE A 295 -21.93 -12.87 -15.13
CA PHE A 295 -20.88 -13.88 -15.26
C PHE A 295 -19.80 -13.70 -14.19
N HIS A 296 -19.35 -14.82 -13.62
CA HIS A 296 -18.24 -14.89 -12.69
C HIS A 296 -17.15 -15.86 -13.18
N TRP A 297 -15.93 -15.33 -13.31
CA TRP A 297 -14.77 -16.10 -13.72
C TRP A 297 -14.35 -17.11 -12.65
N GLY A 298 -13.98 -18.32 -13.06
CA GLY A 298 -13.70 -19.41 -12.12
C GLY A 298 -12.58 -20.36 -12.55
N MET A 299 -11.80 -20.00 -13.58
CA MET A 299 -10.67 -20.82 -14.04
C MET A 299 -9.32 -20.13 -13.81
N LEU A 300 -8.27 -20.93 -13.61
CA LEU A 300 -6.90 -20.42 -13.63
C LEU A 300 -6.45 -20.16 -15.07
N GLN A 301 -5.55 -19.21 -15.22
CA GLN A 301 -4.92 -18.86 -16.49
C GLN A 301 -3.41 -19.03 -16.39
N TYR A 302 -2.77 -19.53 -17.44
CA TYR A 302 -1.37 -19.95 -17.44
C TYR A 302 -0.59 -19.13 -18.47
N ALA A 303 0.52 -18.54 -18.03
CA ALA A 303 1.46 -17.87 -18.91
C ALA A 303 2.22 -18.91 -19.76
N THR A 304 2.31 -18.65 -21.06
CA THR A 304 2.95 -19.52 -22.05
C THR A 304 3.84 -18.70 -22.99
N ALA A 305 4.62 -19.37 -23.83
CA ALA A 305 5.43 -18.71 -24.85
C ALA A 305 4.60 -17.99 -25.91
N ASP A 306 3.31 -18.34 -26.04
CA ASP A 306 2.40 -17.80 -27.06
C ASP A 306 1.39 -16.79 -26.49
N GLY A 307 1.44 -16.49 -25.19
CA GLY A 307 0.49 -15.62 -24.51
C GLY A 307 -0.06 -16.24 -23.23
N ILE A 308 -1.34 -15.97 -22.94
CA ILE A 308 -2.08 -16.53 -21.80
C ILE A 308 -2.98 -17.69 -22.29
N SER A 309 -3.22 -18.71 -21.45
CA SER A 309 -4.05 -19.87 -21.81
C SER A 309 -4.85 -20.43 -20.64
N LEU A 310 -6.00 -21.05 -20.91
CA LEU A 310 -6.77 -21.82 -19.92
C LEU A 310 -6.21 -23.24 -19.69
N SER A 311 -5.34 -23.70 -20.58
CA SER A 311 -4.64 -24.97 -20.42
C SER A 311 -3.25 -24.74 -19.87
N PRO A 312 -2.79 -25.53 -18.88
CA PRO A 312 -1.39 -25.50 -18.48
C PRO A 312 -0.50 -25.79 -19.70
N GLY A 313 0.30 -24.80 -20.12
CA GLY A 313 1.27 -24.94 -21.21
C GLY A 313 2.61 -25.53 -20.73
N HIS A 314 3.58 -25.66 -21.64
CA HIS A 314 4.96 -25.92 -21.25
C HIS A 314 5.43 -24.80 -20.30
N SER A 315 6.08 -25.18 -19.20
CA SER A 315 6.54 -24.24 -18.18
C SER A 315 7.40 -23.14 -18.80
N MET A 316 7.02 -21.88 -18.57
CA MET A 316 7.89 -20.74 -18.86
C MET A 316 9.15 -20.88 -18.00
N PRO A 317 10.35 -20.91 -18.60
CA PRO A 317 11.57 -21.04 -17.81
C PRO A 317 11.74 -19.80 -16.94
N ALA A 318 12.07 -20.04 -15.67
CA ALA A 318 12.44 -18.99 -14.72
C ALA A 318 13.55 -18.11 -15.32
N GLN A 319 13.48 -16.82 -15.06
CA GLN A 319 14.47 -15.88 -15.56
C GLN A 319 15.71 -15.93 -14.68
N THR A 320 16.86 -16.27 -15.26
CA THR A 320 18.16 -16.20 -14.59
C THR A 320 18.95 -15.03 -15.17
N GLY A 321 19.57 -14.22 -14.32
CA GLY A 321 20.37 -13.09 -14.77
C GLY A 321 21.12 -12.43 -13.62
N ASP A 322 22.08 -11.58 -13.96
CA ASP A 322 22.70 -10.68 -12.99
C ASP A 322 21.72 -9.52 -12.73
N PHE A 323 20.90 -9.69 -11.71
CA PHE A 323 19.88 -8.72 -11.31
C PHE A 323 20.34 -7.94 -10.09
N LEU A 324 19.81 -6.72 -9.96
CA LEU A 324 20.18 -5.81 -8.88
C LEU A 324 19.93 -6.43 -7.51
N TYR A 325 20.79 -6.04 -6.57
CA TYR A 325 20.71 -6.41 -5.15
C TYR A 325 20.75 -7.92 -4.87
N GLY A 326 21.23 -8.72 -5.83
CA GLY A 326 21.36 -10.18 -5.69
C GLY A 326 20.03 -10.94 -5.71
N LEU A 327 18.93 -10.30 -6.11
CA LEU A 327 17.61 -10.92 -6.18
C LEU A 327 17.52 -11.89 -7.37
N GLN A 328 16.88 -13.05 -7.19
CA GLN A 328 16.57 -13.99 -8.25
C GLN A 328 15.08 -14.35 -8.19
N PRO A 329 14.25 -13.81 -9.11
CA PRO A 329 12.83 -14.07 -9.07
C PRO A 329 12.49 -15.49 -9.53
N THR A 330 11.46 -16.06 -8.94
CA THR A 330 10.88 -17.34 -9.38
C THR A 330 9.89 -17.17 -10.53
N ASN A 331 9.40 -15.95 -10.74
CA ASN A 331 8.41 -15.53 -11.73
C ASN A 331 7.04 -16.24 -11.58
N PRO A 332 5.94 -15.52 -11.31
CA PRO A 332 4.61 -16.09 -11.37
C PRO A 332 4.30 -16.61 -12.79
N THR A 333 3.67 -17.78 -12.87
CA THR A 333 3.27 -18.42 -14.15
C THR A 333 1.75 -18.58 -14.26
N VAL A 334 1.01 -18.18 -13.23
CA VAL A 334 -0.43 -18.34 -13.14
C VAL A 334 -1.08 -17.00 -12.80
N LEU A 335 -2.06 -16.61 -13.60
CA LEU A 335 -3.00 -15.53 -13.30
C LEU A 335 -4.28 -16.14 -12.70
N ASP A 336 -4.67 -15.66 -11.51
CA ASP A 336 -5.85 -16.11 -10.77
C ASP A 336 -6.85 -14.96 -10.59
N GLU A 337 -7.78 -14.84 -11.54
CA GLU A 337 -8.92 -13.91 -11.51
C GLU A 337 -10.22 -14.59 -11.06
N ARG A 338 -10.15 -15.73 -10.39
CA ARG A 338 -11.35 -16.47 -9.97
C ARG A 338 -12.11 -15.69 -8.90
N ALA A 339 -13.43 -15.65 -9.02
CA ALA A 339 -14.32 -14.94 -8.11
C ALA A 339 -14.13 -15.43 -6.66
N PRO A 340 -13.91 -14.54 -5.69
CA PRO A 340 -13.94 -14.91 -4.28
C PRO A 340 -15.38 -15.15 -3.82
N ILE A 341 -15.60 -16.13 -2.93
CA ILE A 341 -16.90 -16.46 -2.34
C ILE A 341 -16.73 -16.61 -0.83
N GLY A 342 -17.51 -15.86 -0.05
CA GLY A 342 -17.45 -15.88 1.42
C GLY A 342 -18.78 -16.25 2.08
N ASN A 343 -18.73 -17.02 3.17
CA ASN A 343 -19.87 -17.33 4.01
C ASN A 343 -20.07 -16.25 5.08
N LEU A 344 -21.23 -15.57 5.04
CA LEU A 344 -21.56 -14.45 5.93
C LEU A 344 -22.16 -14.90 7.27
N THR A 345 -22.76 -16.09 7.35
CA THR A 345 -23.57 -16.53 8.49
C THR A 345 -22.75 -17.03 9.67
N ARG A 346 -23.06 -16.56 10.88
CA ARG A 346 -22.49 -17.06 12.14
C ARG A 346 -23.58 -17.26 13.18
N ASN A 347 -23.30 -18.06 14.22
CA ASN A 347 -24.28 -18.40 15.25
C ASN A 347 -24.41 -17.33 16.34
N ILE A 348 -23.38 -16.51 16.57
CA ILE A 348 -23.46 -15.29 17.39
C ILE A 348 -23.74 -14.10 16.46
N VAL A 349 -24.89 -13.45 16.63
CA VAL A 349 -25.32 -12.32 15.80
C VAL A 349 -25.46 -11.06 16.65
N ILE A 350 -24.77 -9.99 16.26
CA ILE A 350 -24.93 -8.65 16.84
C ILE A 350 -25.60 -7.77 15.79
N GLN A 351 -26.70 -7.11 16.15
CA GLN A 351 -27.48 -6.35 15.17
C GLN A 351 -28.26 -5.18 15.77
N SER A 352 -28.56 -4.19 14.93
CA SER A 352 -29.68 -3.28 15.19
C SER A 352 -30.98 -3.88 14.65
N PRO A 353 -32.16 -3.43 15.10
CA PRO A 353 -33.41 -3.75 14.42
C PRO A 353 -33.41 -3.20 12.99
N ASP A 354 -34.21 -3.82 12.10
CA ASP A 354 -34.56 -3.26 10.79
C ASP A 354 -35.78 -2.32 10.94
N ASP A 355 -35.55 -1.24 11.69
CA ASP A 355 -36.57 -0.26 12.04
C ASP A 355 -36.47 1.01 11.19
N ALA A 356 -37.37 1.97 11.45
CA ALA A 356 -37.39 3.24 10.74
C ALA A 356 -36.06 4.02 10.84
N LEU A 357 -35.34 3.91 11.97
CA LEU A 357 -34.04 4.57 12.14
C LEU A 357 -32.96 3.92 11.27
N TRP A 358 -32.91 2.59 11.18
CA TRP A 358 -32.01 1.93 10.22
C TRP A 358 -32.39 2.25 8.76
N GLN A 359 -33.69 2.19 8.43
CA GLN A 359 -34.18 2.35 7.06
C GLN A 359 -34.02 3.78 6.53
N ASN A 360 -34.21 4.80 7.37
CA ASN A 360 -34.16 6.20 6.95
C ASN A 360 -32.84 6.90 7.30
N GLU A 361 -32.29 6.63 8.47
CA GLU A 361 -31.12 7.34 9.00
C GLU A 361 -29.84 6.52 8.95
N ARG A 362 -29.96 5.19 8.80
CA ARG A 362 -28.87 4.21 8.87
C ARG A 362 -28.18 4.22 10.24
N PHE A 363 -29.00 4.18 11.28
CA PHE A 363 -28.57 4.15 12.69
C PHE A 363 -28.38 2.70 13.17
N GLY A 364 -27.20 2.14 12.91
CA GLY A 364 -26.87 0.74 13.17
C GLY A 364 -26.18 0.45 14.51
N ALA A 365 -25.95 -0.83 14.74
CA ALA A 365 -25.19 -1.34 15.89
C ALA A 365 -23.70 -1.03 15.78
N HIS A 366 -23.00 -0.91 16.90
CA HIS A 366 -21.55 -0.68 16.93
C HIS A 366 -20.88 -1.33 18.14
N ILE A 367 -19.57 -1.57 18.06
CA ILE A 367 -18.75 -2.08 19.17
C ILE A 367 -17.58 -1.11 19.36
N MET A 368 -17.32 -0.72 20.61
CA MET A 368 -16.17 0.10 20.96
C MET A 368 -15.42 -0.51 22.13
N VAL A 369 -14.13 -0.78 21.93
CA VAL A 369 -13.18 -1.22 22.95
C VAL A 369 -12.32 -0.02 23.30
N GLY A 370 -12.54 0.54 24.49
CA GLY A 370 -11.86 1.74 24.98
C GLY A 370 -10.61 1.43 25.80
N HIS A 371 -10.10 2.47 26.46
CA HIS A 371 -8.89 2.41 27.29
C HIS A 371 -8.97 1.32 28.37
N ASP A 372 -7.85 0.61 28.58
CA ASP A 372 -7.67 -0.54 29.47
C ASP A 372 -8.62 -1.73 29.25
N ALA A 373 -9.45 -1.71 28.20
CA ALA A 373 -10.36 -2.80 27.89
C ALA A 373 -9.72 -3.86 26.99
N SER A 374 -10.28 -5.06 27.00
CA SER A 374 -9.86 -6.16 26.13
C SER A 374 -11.03 -6.79 25.39
N ALA A 375 -10.78 -7.16 24.14
CA ALA A 375 -11.74 -7.88 23.32
C ALA A 375 -11.09 -9.05 22.57
N TYR A 376 -11.78 -10.20 22.64
CA TYR A 376 -11.41 -11.44 21.96
C TYR A 376 -12.64 -11.92 21.20
N ILE A 377 -12.65 -11.65 19.89
CA ILE A 377 -13.84 -11.80 19.05
C ILE A 377 -13.54 -12.80 17.94
N GLU A 378 -14.28 -13.91 17.90
CA GLU A 378 -14.16 -14.95 16.90
C GLU A 378 -15.51 -15.52 16.48
N GLY A 379 -15.70 -15.71 15.17
CA GLY A 379 -16.86 -16.42 14.64
C GLY A 379 -18.20 -15.70 14.89
N ILE A 380 -18.23 -14.37 14.85
CA ILE A 380 -19.48 -13.59 15.01
C ILE A 380 -19.94 -12.97 13.70
N GLU A 381 -21.24 -12.68 13.60
CA GLU A 381 -21.84 -11.94 12.49
C GLU A 381 -22.43 -10.61 12.99
N ILE A 382 -22.04 -9.50 12.35
CA ILE A 382 -22.52 -8.17 12.67
C ILE A 382 -23.41 -7.66 11.52
N LYS A 383 -24.70 -7.43 11.79
CA LYS A 383 -25.70 -6.97 10.79
C LYS A 383 -26.20 -5.56 11.10
N ARG A 384 -26.53 -4.82 10.03
CA ARG A 384 -27.11 -3.47 10.12
C ARG A 384 -26.29 -2.60 11.09
N ALA A 385 -24.99 -2.58 10.84
CA ALA A 385 -24.01 -1.98 11.72
C ALA A 385 -23.59 -0.59 11.22
N GLY A 386 -22.84 0.12 12.06
CA GLY A 386 -22.35 1.45 11.78
C GLY A 386 -23.46 2.52 11.80
N GLN A 387 -23.12 3.72 12.26
CA GLN A 387 -24.06 4.85 12.21
C GLN A 387 -23.55 5.90 11.24
N ARG A 388 -24.30 6.12 10.16
CA ARG A 388 -23.92 7.03 9.07
C ARG A 388 -23.61 8.43 9.57
N GLY A 389 -22.46 8.98 9.15
CA GLY A 389 -22.06 10.36 9.48
C GLY A 389 -21.78 10.61 10.96
N ARG A 390 -21.59 9.57 11.77
CA ARG A 390 -21.31 9.71 13.20
C ARG A 390 -19.93 9.12 13.52
N LEU A 391 -19.03 9.97 14.00
CA LEU A 391 -17.69 9.56 14.44
C LEU A 391 -17.79 8.47 15.52
N ARG A 392 -16.85 7.51 15.46
CA ARG A 392 -16.67 6.45 16.46
C ARG A 392 -17.82 5.44 16.57
N ARG A 393 -18.72 5.39 15.57
CA ARG A 393 -19.87 4.46 15.51
C ARG A 393 -19.66 3.44 14.40
N TYR A 394 -18.69 2.55 14.61
CA TYR A 394 -18.27 1.54 13.64
C TYR A 394 -18.61 0.13 14.15
N PRO A 395 -18.85 -0.84 13.25
CA PRO A 395 -19.11 -2.23 13.63
C PRO A 395 -18.12 -2.79 14.65
N VAL A 396 -16.82 -2.51 14.46
CA VAL A 396 -15.76 -2.86 15.42
C VAL A 396 -14.74 -1.72 15.48
N HIS A 397 -14.42 -1.28 16.69
CA HIS A 397 -13.53 -0.13 16.93
C HIS A 397 -12.68 -0.34 18.19
N TRP A 398 -11.37 -0.49 18.03
CA TRP A 398 -10.41 -0.35 19.12
C TRP A 398 -9.95 1.10 19.20
N HIS A 399 -10.14 1.74 20.34
CA HIS A 399 -10.01 3.18 20.52
C HIS A 399 -9.03 3.53 21.64
N MET A 400 -7.83 3.95 21.24
CA MET A 400 -6.78 4.53 22.08
C MET A 400 -6.26 3.60 23.17
N LEU A 401 -5.93 2.34 22.85
CA LEU A 401 -5.40 1.38 23.83
C LEU A 401 -3.88 1.52 24.07
N SER A 402 -3.14 2.09 23.12
CA SER A 402 -1.66 2.10 23.17
C SER A 402 -1.06 3.47 23.45
N TYR A 403 -1.88 4.53 23.48
CA TYR A 403 -1.42 5.91 23.65
C TYR A 403 -2.38 6.73 24.51
N SER A 404 -1.81 7.52 25.43
CA SER A 404 -2.52 8.54 26.21
C SER A 404 -1.70 9.83 26.23
N GLY A 405 -2.00 10.74 25.31
CA GLY A 405 -1.14 11.90 25.06
C GLY A 405 0.25 11.46 24.61
N SER A 406 1.30 11.92 25.32
CA SER A 406 2.67 11.49 25.07
C SER A 406 3.07 10.19 25.77
N GLN A 407 2.18 9.64 26.63
CA GLN A 407 2.44 8.37 27.29
C GLN A 407 2.18 7.21 26.33
N THR A 408 3.18 6.34 26.16
CA THR A 408 3.02 5.04 25.49
C THR A 408 2.56 4.02 26.53
N LEU A 409 1.52 3.27 26.18
CA LEU A 409 0.97 2.18 26.99
C LEU A 409 1.37 0.84 26.39
N GLU A 410 1.03 -0.26 27.06
CA GLU A 410 1.21 -1.59 26.48
C GLU A 410 0.34 -1.73 25.22
N ASP A 411 0.87 -2.42 24.21
CA ASP A 411 0.13 -2.72 22.99
C ASP A 411 -1.03 -3.67 23.30
N ALA A 412 -2.09 -3.66 22.48
CA ALA A 412 -3.21 -4.59 22.58
C ALA A 412 -2.86 -6.01 22.07
N THR A 413 -1.62 -6.43 22.26
CA THR A 413 -1.08 -7.72 21.81
C THR A 413 -1.90 -8.85 22.42
N GLY A 414 -2.36 -9.78 21.57
CA GLY A 414 -3.22 -10.89 21.97
C GLY A 414 -4.72 -10.63 21.82
N GLN A 415 -5.15 -9.38 21.61
CA GLN A 415 -6.54 -9.07 21.23
C GLN A 415 -6.76 -9.28 19.73
N TYR A 416 -7.98 -9.68 19.35
CA TYR A 416 -8.24 -10.09 17.97
C TYR A 416 -9.69 -9.99 17.51
N LEU A 417 -9.83 -9.91 16.17
CA LEU A 417 -11.03 -10.23 15.42
C LEU A 417 -10.71 -11.37 14.44
N LYS A 418 -11.28 -12.55 14.65
CA LYS A 418 -11.04 -13.76 13.84
C LYS A 418 -12.32 -14.29 13.20
N ASN A 419 -12.24 -14.81 11.98
CA ASN A 419 -13.29 -15.64 11.35
C ASN A 419 -14.71 -15.04 11.37
N SER A 420 -14.82 -13.70 11.48
CA SER A 420 -16.07 -12.97 11.74
C SER A 420 -16.54 -12.22 10.50
N THR A 421 -17.78 -11.74 10.52
CA THR A 421 -18.40 -11.10 9.36
C THR A 421 -19.02 -9.76 9.74
N ILE A 422 -18.72 -8.73 8.94
CA ILE A 422 -19.47 -7.48 8.91
C ILE A 422 -20.32 -7.56 7.65
N ASN A 423 -21.59 -7.95 7.82
CA ASN A 423 -22.49 -8.29 6.72
C ASN A 423 -23.03 -7.02 6.02
N THR A 424 -23.20 -5.92 6.75
CA THR A 424 -23.53 -4.58 6.20
C THR A 424 -23.17 -3.50 7.21
N SER A 425 -22.49 -2.44 6.76
CA SER A 425 -22.22 -1.26 7.58
C SER A 425 -22.58 0.05 6.85
N ALA A 426 -23.28 0.94 7.54
CA ALA A 426 -23.56 2.29 7.06
C ALA A 426 -22.49 3.33 7.42
N ASN A 427 -21.39 2.85 8.00
CA ASN A 427 -20.16 3.57 8.27
C ASN A 427 -19.00 2.60 7.96
N ARG A 428 -17.77 2.90 8.38
CA ARG A 428 -16.57 2.07 8.16
C ARG A 428 -16.75 0.61 8.62
N GLY A 429 -15.82 -0.26 8.28
CA GLY A 429 -15.81 -1.66 8.73
C GLY A 429 -15.10 -1.82 10.07
N VAL A 430 -13.83 -2.23 10.03
CA VAL A 430 -12.95 -2.37 11.19
C VAL A 430 -12.10 -1.11 11.34
N VAL A 431 -12.13 -0.50 12.52
CA VAL A 431 -11.34 0.69 12.83
C VAL A 431 -10.34 0.37 13.94
N VAL A 432 -9.06 0.62 13.65
CA VAL A 432 -7.97 0.63 14.61
C VAL A 432 -7.59 2.09 14.83
N HIS A 433 -7.70 2.58 16.06
CA HIS A 433 -7.43 3.98 16.38
C HIS A 433 -6.54 4.04 17.62
N GLY A 434 -5.35 4.65 17.49
CA GLY A 434 -4.38 4.80 18.58
C GLY A 434 -4.04 3.48 19.29
N THR A 435 -4.10 2.36 18.56
CA THR A 435 -3.99 1.01 19.10
C THR A 435 -3.01 0.20 18.26
N ASN A 436 -2.15 -0.56 18.93
CA ASN A 436 -1.12 -1.38 18.31
C ASN A 436 -1.29 -2.86 18.63
N GLY A 437 -0.68 -3.75 17.85
CA GLY A 437 -0.50 -5.16 18.21
C GLY A 437 -1.71 -6.08 18.00
N LEU A 438 -2.75 -5.63 17.29
CA LEU A 438 -3.97 -6.43 17.06
C LEU A 438 -3.75 -7.54 16.02
N LEU A 439 -4.54 -8.61 16.12
CA LEU A 439 -4.70 -9.61 15.06
C LEU A 439 -6.09 -9.52 14.43
N ILE A 440 -6.14 -9.15 13.14
CA ILE A 440 -7.37 -9.05 12.34
C ILE A 440 -7.28 -10.09 11.22
N LYS A 441 -7.93 -11.25 11.42
CA LYS A 441 -7.70 -12.44 10.59
C LYS A 441 -8.96 -13.13 10.07
N ASN A 442 -8.93 -13.52 8.79
CA ASN A 442 -9.96 -14.35 8.14
C ASN A 442 -11.39 -13.77 8.22
N ASN A 443 -11.52 -12.44 8.32
CA ASN A 443 -12.82 -11.78 8.41
C ASN A 443 -13.38 -11.46 7.02
N ILE A 444 -14.71 -11.40 6.92
CA ILE A 444 -15.40 -10.92 5.72
C ILE A 444 -16.02 -9.56 6.03
N VAL A 445 -15.57 -8.51 5.34
CA VAL A 445 -16.10 -7.16 5.46
C VAL A 445 -16.87 -6.83 4.18
N PHE A 446 -18.21 -6.76 4.30
CA PHE A 446 -19.11 -6.65 3.16
C PHE A 446 -20.08 -5.48 3.27
N ASP A 447 -20.29 -4.77 2.15
CA ASP A 447 -21.25 -3.67 1.97
C ASP A 447 -21.09 -2.56 3.02
N VAL A 448 -19.98 -1.81 2.88
CA VAL A 448 -19.52 -0.80 3.83
C VAL A 448 -19.55 0.60 3.19
N LYS A 449 -19.90 1.62 3.99
CA LYS A 449 -19.78 3.05 3.62
C LYS A 449 -18.57 3.68 4.30
N GLY A 450 -17.63 4.26 3.55
CA GLY A 450 -16.34 4.66 4.12
C GLY A 450 -15.30 3.55 3.96
N HIS A 451 -14.12 3.73 4.55
CA HIS A 451 -13.05 2.72 4.51
C HIS A 451 -13.47 1.38 5.16
N ALA A 452 -13.10 0.25 4.55
CA ALA A 452 -13.45 -1.06 5.10
C ALA A 452 -12.55 -1.48 6.27
N ILE A 453 -11.23 -1.40 6.11
CA ILE A 453 -10.26 -1.55 7.21
C ILE A 453 -9.44 -0.26 7.29
N PHE A 454 -9.45 0.38 8.45
CA PHE A 454 -9.01 1.77 8.61
C PHE A 454 -8.14 1.95 9.85
N THR A 455 -6.92 2.46 9.66
CA THR A 455 -6.07 3.00 10.74
C THR A 455 -6.20 4.53 10.80
N GLU A 456 -6.64 5.07 11.94
CA GLU A 456 -7.21 6.42 11.96
C GLU A 456 -6.18 7.56 11.98
N ASP A 457 -5.19 7.52 12.90
CA ASP A 457 -4.39 8.71 13.24
C ASP A 457 -2.87 8.53 13.00
N ALA A 458 -2.48 7.53 12.21
CA ALA A 458 -1.10 7.21 11.81
C ALA A 458 -0.18 6.76 12.96
N ALA A 459 -0.74 6.48 14.13
CA ALA A 459 -0.01 5.92 15.27
C ALA A 459 -0.16 4.40 15.39
N GLU A 460 -1.05 3.79 14.60
CA GLU A 460 -1.43 2.38 14.71
C GLU A 460 -0.41 1.46 14.04
N ARG A 461 0.25 0.63 14.86
CA ARG A 461 1.40 -0.19 14.45
C ARG A 461 1.27 -1.63 14.88
N ARG A 462 2.11 -2.49 14.32
CA ARG A 462 2.27 -3.90 14.64
C ARG A 462 0.96 -4.68 14.60
N THR A 463 -0.02 -4.19 13.84
CA THR A 463 -1.26 -4.92 13.58
C THR A 463 -1.01 -5.91 12.45
N VAL A 464 -1.52 -7.13 12.63
CA VAL A 464 -1.48 -8.19 11.62
C VAL A 464 -2.84 -8.30 10.95
N PHE A 465 -2.90 -7.95 9.68
CA PHE A 465 -4.04 -8.14 8.79
C PHE A 465 -3.79 -9.37 7.91
N ASP A 466 -4.41 -10.50 8.21
CA ASP A 466 -4.15 -11.79 7.55
C ASP A 466 -5.42 -12.43 6.97
N GLY A 467 -5.46 -12.68 5.67
CA GLY A 467 -6.52 -13.52 5.08
C GLY A 467 -7.92 -12.90 5.06
N ASN A 468 -8.07 -11.58 5.17
CA ASN A 468 -9.39 -10.94 5.18
C ASN A 468 -9.94 -10.80 3.75
N LEU A 469 -11.26 -10.97 3.61
CA LEU A 469 -12.01 -10.71 2.37
C LEU A 469 -12.80 -9.41 2.51
N VAL A 470 -12.54 -8.43 1.65
CA VAL A 470 -13.29 -7.16 1.60
C VAL A 470 -14.04 -7.06 0.29
N LEU A 471 -15.35 -6.83 0.35
CA LEU A 471 -16.21 -6.70 -0.83
C LEU A 471 -17.18 -5.52 -0.70
N LYS A 472 -17.38 -4.79 -1.79
CA LYS A 472 -18.43 -3.75 -1.94
C LYS A 472 -18.24 -2.57 -0.97
N VAL A 473 -17.20 -1.78 -1.22
CA VAL A 473 -16.89 -0.55 -0.47
C VAL A 473 -17.38 0.66 -1.27
N ARG A 474 -18.12 1.55 -0.62
CA ARG A 474 -18.69 2.75 -1.26
C ARG A 474 -18.37 4.03 -0.50
N ASN A 475 -18.28 5.12 -1.24
CA ASN A 475 -18.15 6.44 -0.64
C ASN A 475 -19.40 6.76 0.19
N PRO A 476 -19.25 7.38 1.37
CA PRO A 476 -20.39 8.05 1.99
C PRO A 476 -20.88 9.19 1.08
N LEU A 477 -22.14 9.59 1.23
CA LEU A 477 -22.57 10.86 0.62
C LEU A 477 -21.76 12.01 1.24
N PRO A 478 -21.46 13.08 0.49
CA PRO A 478 -20.57 14.14 0.96
C PRO A 478 -20.93 14.73 2.33
N GLU A 479 -22.22 14.91 2.60
CA GLU A 479 -22.73 15.44 3.87
C GLU A 479 -22.58 14.48 5.07
N PHE A 480 -22.25 13.20 4.81
CA PHE A 480 -22.03 12.17 5.82
C PHE A 480 -20.59 11.66 5.86
N ALA A 481 -19.69 12.23 5.05
CA ALA A 481 -18.28 11.90 5.10
C ALA A 481 -17.67 12.34 6.43
N LEU A 482 -16.83 11.49 7.00
CA LEU A 482 -16.21 11.74 8.30
C LEU A 482 -14.77 12.23 8.15
N LYS A 483 -14.12 11.94 7.02
CA LYS A 483 -12.79 12.41 6.66
C LYS A 483 -12.77 12.89 5.21
N ASN A 484 -11.88 13.83 4.88
CA ASN A 484 -11.82 14.40 3.53
C ASN A 484 -11.43 13.36 2.48
N HIS A 485 -10.49 12.47 2.83
CA HIS A 485 -10.03 11.37 1.96
C HIS A 485 -11.12 10.33 1.61
N GLU A 486 -12.29 10.35 2.27
CA GLU A 486 -13.45 9.51 1.88
C GLU A 486 -14.25 10.12 0.73
N LEU A 487 -14.01 11.39 0.41
CA LEU A 487 -14.65 12.10 -0.68
C LEU A 487 -13.91 11.85 -2.00
N ARG A 488 -14.68 11.70 -3.08
CA ARG A 488 -14.14 11.50 -4.43
C ARG A 488 -13.13 12.57 -4.88
N GLY A 489 -13.25 13.79 -4.36
CA GLY A 489 -12.38 14.94 -4.68
C GLY A 489 -10.98 14.90 -4.06
N HIS A 490 -10.76 14.09 -3.01
CA HIS A 490 -9.49 13.97 -2.30
C HIS A 490 -8.90 12.58 -2.51
N ALA A 491 -8.13 12.40 -3.60
CA ALA A 491 -7.40 11.16 -3.91
C ALA A 491 -8.26 9.88 -4.06
N ARG A 492 -9.52 10.06 -4.50
CA ARG A 492 -10.44 9.06 -5.09
C ARG A 492 -11.43 8.36 -4.15
N GLY A 493 -11.43 8.65 -2.84
CA GLY A 493 -12.47 8.22 -1.90
C GLY A 493 -12.16 6.92 -1.12
N SER A 494 -13.19 6.37 -0.47
CA SER A 494 -13.14 5.21 0.42
C SER A 494 -12.39 4.01 -0.14
N SER A 495 -11.50 3.44 0.66
CA SER A 495 -10.65 2.31 0.29
C SER A 495 -10.99 1.00 0.97
N GLY A 496 -10.52 -0.11 0.38
CA GLY A 496 -10.57 -1.42 1.03
C GLY A 496 -9.69 -1.44 2.28
N PHE A 497 -8.45 -0.99 2.14
CA PHE A 497 -7.53 -0.75 3.24
C PHE A 497 -7.04 0.69 3.20
N TRP A 498 -7.11 1.37 4.33
CA TRP A 498 -6.44 2.63 4.59
C TRP A 498 -5.44 2.39 5.72
N ILE A 499 -4.16 2.47 5.37
CA ILE A 499 -3.04 2.22 6.29
C ILE A 499 -2.18 3.48 6.34
N SER A 500 -2.21 4.14 7.49
CA SER A 500 -1.57 5.44 7.71
C SER A 500 -0.22 5.34 8.44
N ASN A 501 0.20 4.14 8.84
CA ASN A 501 1.52 3.86 9.40
C ASN A 501 2.16 2.62 8.74
N PRO A 502 3.43 2.67 8.30
CA PRO A 502 4.06 1.59 7.55
C PRO A 502 4.40 0.35 8.38
N ASP A 503 4.50 0.47 9.72
CA ASP A 503 4.90 -0.60 10.63
C ASP A 503 3.72 -1.55 10.92
N ASN A 504 3.17 -2.20 9.88
CA ASN A 504 2.07 -3.17 9.99
C ASN A 504 2.33 -4.39 9.09
N THR A 505 1.74 -5.55 9.42
CA THR A 505 1.83 -6.76 8.61
C THR A 505 0.52 -6.97 7.85
N THR A 506 0.56 -6.85 6.52
CA THR A 506 -0.62 -7.03 5.65
C THR A 506 -0.36 -8.18 4.69
N ILE A 507 -0.96 -9.34 4.94
CA ILE A 507 -0.70 -10.56 4.19
C ILE A 507 -1.96 -11.32 3.79
N ASN A 508 -1.92 -11.97 2.62
CA ASN A 508 -2.96 -12.90 2.15
C ASN A 508 -4.39 -12.33 2.04
N ASN A 509 -4.55 -11.00 2.05
CA ASN A 509 -5.88 -10.38 1.99
C ASN A 509 -6.39 -10.35 0.54
N HIS A 510 -7.71 -10.43 0.35
CA HIS A 510 -8.37 -10.34 -0.95
C HIS A 510 -9.43 -9.24 -0.91
N ILE A 511 -9.28 -8.19 -1.72
CA ILE A 511 -10.20 -7.05 -1.72
C ILE A 511 -10.74 -6.77 -3.11
N ALA A 512 -12.04 -6.45 -3.21
CA ALA A 512 -12.66 -6.11 -4.48
C ALA A 512 -13.94 -5.27 -4.37
N ASP A 513 -14.39 -4.77 -5.52
CA ASP A 513 -15.58 -3.93 -5.65
C ASP A 513 -15.49 -2.64 -4.81
N ILE A 514 -14.53 -1.79 -5.16
CA ILE A 514 -14.18 -0.60 -4.38
C ILE A 514 -14.32 0.66 -5.23
N GLU A 515 -15.10 1.61 -4.73
CA GLU A 515 -15.32 2.90 -5.41
C GLU A 515 -14.09 3.82 -5.39
N GLY A 516 -13.28 3.77 -4.32
CA GLY A 516 -12.03 4.52 -4.21
C GLY A 516 -10.80 3.69 -4.53
N ALA A 517 -9.77 3.76 -3.68
CA ALA A 517 -8.53 2.99 -3.84
C ALA A 517 -8.65 1.57 -3.24
N GLY A 518 -7.86 0.61 -3.71
CA GLY A 518 -7.81 -0.72 -3.11
C GLY A 518 -7.07 -0.71 -1.78
N TYR A 519 -5.74 -0.87 -1.85
CA TYR A 519 -4.82 -0.59 -0.76
C TYR A 519 -4.33 0.85 -0.87
N TRP A 520 -4.61 1.66 0.14
CA TRP A 520 -4.10 3.02 0.26
C TRP A 520 -3.13 3.09 1.43
N LEU A 521 -1.84 3.22 1.11
CA LEU A 521 -0.75 3.46 2.03
C LEU A 521 -0.47 4.97 2.05
N ALA A 522 -0.61 5.58 3.22
CA ALA A 522 -0.75 7.04 3.33
C ALA A 522 0.03 7.56 4.55
N PHE A 523 1.34 7.74 4.41
CA PHE A 523 2.24 7.98 5.56
C PHE A 523 2.54 9.48 5.80
N PRO A 524 1.91 10.13 6.81
CA PRO A 524 2.18 11.53 7.15
C PRO A 524 3.52 11.69 7.88
N ALA A 525 3.98 12.94 8.00
CA ALA A 525 5.24 13.27 8.69
C ALA A 525 5.15 13.16 10.23
N HIS A 526 3.95 13.09 10.78
CA HIS A 526 3.67 12.83 12.19
C HIS A 526 2.22 12.32 12.35
N PRO A 527 1.90 11.65 13.47
CA PRO A 527 0.53 11.34 13.86
C PRO A 527 -0.32 12.62 14.01
N PHE A 528 -1.63 12.45 13.96
CA PHE A 528 -2.60 13.55 14.09
C PHE A 528 -3.78 13.15 14.98
N GLY A 529 -4.79 14.01 15.06
CA GLY A 529 -5.99 13.73 15.86
C GLY A 529 -5.69 13.44 17.33
N SER A 530 -6.32 12.39 17.86
CA SER A 530 -6.15 11.98 19.27
C SER A 530 -4.77 11.36 19.54
N SER A 531 -4.08 10.93 18.49
CA SER A 531 -2.72 10.37 18.57
C SER A 531 -1.61 11.38 18.25
N SER A 532 -1.92 12.67 18.11
CA SER A 532 -0.95 13.73 17.72
C SER A 532 0.31 13.83 18.59
N GLN A 533 0.30 13.27 19.80
CA GLN A 533 1.45 13.23 20.72
C GLN A 533 2.09 11.84 20.84
N ALA A 534 1.65 10.85 20.05
CA ALA A 534 2.19 9.50 20.08
C ALA A 534 3.68 9.49 19.78
N GLN A 535 4.44 8.85 20.67
CA GLN A 535 5.90 8.78 20.60
C GLN A 535 6.37 7.47 19.96
N TYR A 536 7.55 7.52 19.35
CA TYR A 536 8.30 6.34 18.91
C TYR A 536 9.17 5.80 20.07
N GLU A 537 9.91 4.70 19.87
CA GLU A 537 10.68 4.07 20.97
C GLU A 537 11.82 4.94 21.52
N ASP A 538 12.18 6.03 20.84
CA ASP A 538 13.16 7.04 21.28
C ASP A 538 12.56 8.17 22.16
N GLY A 539 11.25 8.14 22.43
CA GLY A 539 10.56 9.14 23.25
C GLY A 539 10.27 10.47 22.54
N LEU A 540 10.48 10.56 21.22
CA LEU A 540 10.11 11.72 20.40
C LEU A 540 8.83 11.42 19.60
N ILE A 541 8.06 12.46 19.23
CA ILE A 541 6.84 12.30 18.40
C ILE A 541 7.17 11.49 17.16
N MET A 542 6.38 10.47 16.88
CA MET A 542 6.60 9.53 15.78
C MET A 542 6.60 10.23 14.41
N ASN A 543 7.35 9.67 13.44
CA ASN A 543 7.33 10.12 12.05
C ASN A 543 7.02 8.93 11.12
N PRO A 544 5.72 8.63 10.86
CA PRO A 544 5.31 7.50 10.03
C PRO A 544 5.96 7.49 8.64
N ARG A 545 6.22 8.65 8.04
CA ARG A 545 6.90 8.77 6.73
C ARG A 545 8.33 8.22 6.71
N ARG A 546 8.94 7.99 7.88
CA ARG A 546 10.32 7.51 8.03
C ARG A 546 10.48 6.20 8.76
N MET A 547 9.41 5.66 9.32
CA MET A 547 9.48 4.41 10.06
C MET A 547 9.83 3.22 9.16
N PRO A 548 10.48 2.18 9.69
CA PRO A 548 10.70 0.94 8.98
C PRO A 548 9.40 0.37 8.40
N PHE A 549 9.45 -0.10 7.16
CA PHE A 549 8.29 -0.72 6.52
C PHE A 549 8.04 -2.12 7.07
N GLY A 550 6.77 -2.41 7.39
CA GLY A 550 6.34 -3.74 7.79
C GLY A 550 6.23 -4.72 6.61
N VAL A 551 5.52 -5.82 6.79
CA VAL A 551 5.41 -6.88 5.78
C VAL A 551 4.19 -6.64 4.89
N PHE A 552 4.37 -6.64 3.56
CA PHE A 552 3.28 -6.59 2.60
C PHE A 552 3.42 -7.70 1.54
N GLU A 553 2.70 -8.80 1.73
CA GLU A 553 2.88 -10.01 0.89
C GLU A 553 1.57 -10.70 0.49
N ASN A 554 1.54 -11.24 -0.73
CA ASN A 554 0.48 -12.13 -1.23
C ASN A 554 -0.96 -11.57 -1.16
N ASN A 555 -1.09 -10.24 -1.18
CA ASN A 555 -2.38 -9.57 -1.22
C ASN A 555 -2.96 -9.57 -2.65
N THR A 556 -4.29 -9.59 -2.76
CA THR A 556 -5.03 -9.54 -4.03
C THR A 556 -6.00 -8.36 -4.02
N VAL A 557 -6.01 -7.56 -5.10
CA VAL A 557 -6.92 -6.43 -5.29
C VAL A 557 -7.47 -6.39 -6.70
N HIS A 558 -8.78 -6.19 -6.85
CA HIS A 558 -9.38 -6.06 -8.18
C HIS A 558 -10.73 -5.36 -8.21
N THR A 559 -11.22 -5.05 -9.42
CA THR A 559 -12.54 -4.41 -9.60
C THR A 559 -12.64 -3.11 -8.78
N VAL A 560 -11.69 -2.20 -9.03
CA VAL A 560 -11.52 -0.96 -8.28
C VAL A 560 -11.58 0.21 -9.25
N ASN A 561 -12.40 1.22 -8.97
CA ASN A 561 -12.52 2.43 -9.80
C ASN A 561 -11.27 3.35 -9.69
N GLY A 562 -10.65 3.38 -8.51
CA GLY A 562 -9.38 4.05 -8.26
C GLY A 562 -8.14 3.20 -8.61
N HIS A 563 -7.01 3.53 -7.99
CA HIS A 563 -5.82 2.68 -8.07
C HIS A 563 -6.02 1.43 -7.22
N GLY A 564 -5.59 0.27 -7.69
CA GLY A 564 -5.64 -0.94 -6.87
C GLY A 564 -4.64 -0.90 -5.72
N PHE A 565 -3.48 -0.29 -5.95
CA PHE A 565 -2.48 0.02 -4.93
C PHE A 565 -2.07 1.48 -5.07
N HIS A 566 -2.11 2.23 -3.97
CA HIS A 566 -1.82 3.66 -3.92
C HIS A 566 -0.94 3.95 -2.71
N ASN A 567 0.30 4.37 -2.96
CA ASN A 567 1.24 4.81 -1.92
C ASN A 567 1.61 6.28 -2.15
N ASP A 568 0.73 7.18 -1.70
CA ASP A 568 0.83 8.63 -1.79
C ASP A 568 -0.34 9.26 -1.00
N ASN A 569 -0.43 10.59 -1.04
CA ASN A 569 -1.56 11.39 -0.58
C ASN A 569 -1.94 11.09 0.87
N PRO A 570 -1.00 11.25 1.83
CA PRO A 570 -1.33 11.20 3.25
C PRO A 570 -2.41 12.22 3.60
N GLU A 571 -3.20 11.92 4.64
CA GLU A 571 -4.25 12.84 5.11
C GLU A 571 -3.66 14.22 5.39
N ILE A 572 -4.38 15.24 4.96
CA ILE A 572 -4.15 16.64 5.33
C ILE A 572 -5.08 16.89 6.53
N ASP A 573 -4.49 16.99 7.72
CA ASP A 573 -5.21 17.16 8.97
C ASP A 573 -5.89 18.53 9.06
N GLU A 574 -6.63 18.77 10.15
CA GLU A 574 -7.41 20.00 10.33
C GLU A 574 -6.53 21.26 10.39
N ASP A 575 -5.26 21.11 10.82
CA ASP A 575 -4.26 22.18 10.85
C ASP A 575 -3.56 22.38 9.48
N GLY A 576 -3.81 21.50 8.51
CA GLY A 576 -3.24 21.54 7.17
C GLY A 576 -1.75 21.22 7.12
N ASN A 577 -1.19 20.60 8.16
CA ASN A 577 0.27 20.52 8.39
C ASN A 577 0.82 19.08 8.27
N THR A 578 -0.02 18.05 8.30
CA THR A 578 0.39 16.67 7.96
C THR A 578 0.55 16.49 6.45
N GLY A 579 -0.02 17.42 5.68
CA GLY A 579 0.02 17.51 4.21
C GLY A 579 1.25 18.24 3.63
N ASP A 580 1.74 17.70 2.52
CA ASP A 580 2.58 18.29 1.46
C ASP A 580 3.64 19.38 1.84
N SER A 581 4.65 19.02 2.63
CA SER A 581 5.83 19.86 2.94
C SER A 581 7.04 19.69 1.99
N GLY A 582 6.77 19.46 0.69
CA GLY A 582 7.80 19.50 -0.37
C GLY A 582 8.59 18.21 -0.62
N PHE A 583 8.84 17.37 0.40
CA PHE A 583 9.38 16.01 0.24
C PHE A 583 8.28 14.97 0.45
N LYS A 584 7.71 14.52 -0.66
CA LYS A 584 6.46 13.75 -0.72
C LYS A 584 6.63 12.25 -0.49
N ASP A 585 7.85 11.75 -0.59
CA ASP A 585 8.09 10.32 -0.76
C ASP A 585 8.32 9.64 0.59
N TYR A 586 7.64 8.51 0.80
CA TYR A 586 7.93 7.61 1.91
C TYR A 586 9.32 6.99 1.74
N ILE A 587 10.05 6.89 2.85
CA ILE A 587 11.39 6.32 2.87
C ILE A 587 11.50 5.51 4.15
N SER A 588 11.68 4.20 4.03
CA SER A 588 11.95 3.35 5.19
C SER A 588 13.33 3.69 5.74
N ASP A 589 13.41 4.10 7.00
CA ASP A 589 14.67 4.46 7.66
C ASP A 589 14.81 3.69 8.97
N ALA A 590 15.99 3.09 9.19
CA ALA A 590 16.28 2.27 10.36
C ALA A 590 16.12 3.01 11.71
N THR A 591 16.17 4.34 11.69
CA THR A 591 16.03 5.20 12.87
C THR A 591 14.62 5.78 13.02
N GLY A 592 13.79 5.74 11.97
CA GLY A 592 12.48 6.40 11.96
C GLY A 592 12.54 7.92 11.80
N ARG A 593 13.69 8.53 11.48
CA ARG A 593 13.89 9.98 11.60
C ARG A 593 14.47 10.69 10.37
N ASN A 594 15.43 10.08 9.67
CA ASN A 594 16.36 10.85 8.84
C ASN A 594 15.83 11.18 7.43
N ASN A 595 15.99 12.44 7.00
CA ASN A 595 15.73 12.92 5.64
C ASN A 595 17.00 13.46 4.96
N VAL A 596 18.13 13.50 5.66
CA VAL A 596 19.28 14.31 5.28
C VAL A 596 20.47 13.43 4.92
N TRP A 597 21.18 13.86 3.89
CA TRP A 597 22.49 13.35 3.53
C TRP A 597 23.43 13.26 4.75
N PRO A 598 24.15 12.15 4.95
CA PRO A 598 24.22 10.95 4.10
C PRO A 598 23.07 9.94 4.36
N ARG A 599 22.65 9.23 3.30
CA ARG A 599 21.55 8.23 3.29
C ARG A 599 21.87 6.90 3.98
N THR A 600 22.81 6.88 4.92
CA THR A 600 23.36 5.64 5.51
C THR A 600 22.36 4.79 6.32
N THR A 601 21.21 5.36 6.65
CA THR A 601 20.16 4.73 7.47
C THR A 601 18.93 4.30 6.66
N TRP A 602 18.88 4.62 5.37
CA TRP A 602 17.79 4.22 4.49
C TRP A 602 17.79 2.71 4.30
N GLN A 603 16.60 2.12 4.31
CA GLN A 603 16.38 0.69 4.17
C GLN A 603 15.57 0.43 2.91
N ARG A 604 16.09 -0.47 2.07
CA ARG A 604 15.33 -1.07 0.98
C ARG A 604 14.27 -1.99 1.56
N PHE A 605 13.05 -1.91 1.04
CA PHE A 605 11.90 -2.67 1.53
C PHE A 605 11.08 -3.25 0.38
N ASP A 606 10.26 -4.26 0.68
CA ASP A 606 9.62 -5.08 -0.35
C ASP A 606 8.10 -5.00 -0.28
N ILE A 607 7.47 -4.98 -1.46
CA ILE A 607 6.11 -5.47 -1.68
C ILE A 607 6.21 -6.73 -2.54
N LYS A 608 5.63 -7.85 -2.09
CA LYS A 608 5.87 -9.16 -2.72
C LYS A 608 4.58 -9.89 -3.07
N GLY A 609 4.52 -10.46 -4.28
CA GLY A 609 3.43 -11.36 -4.68
C GLY A 609 2.05 -10.69 -4.76
N LEU A 610 1.99 -9.36 -4.87
CA LEU A 610 0.73 -8.62 -5.05
C LEU A 610 0.08 -9.03 -6.38
N LYS A 611 -1.21 -9.35 -6.32
CA LYS A 611 -2.05 -9.64 -7.49
C LYS A 611 -3.03 -8.50 -7.70
N ILE A 612 -2.99 -7.85 -8.86
CA ILE A 612 -3.77 -6.64 -9.14
C ILE A 612 -4.39 -6.69 -10.52
N TRP A 613 -5.72 -6.60 -10.65
CA TRP A 613 -6.35 -6.64 -11.96
C TRP A 613 -7.65 -5.86 -12.07
N LYS A 614 -7.94 -5.36 -13.29
CA LYS A 614 -9.12 -4.53 -13.58
C LYS A 614 -9.25 -3.33 -12.63
N THR A 615 -8.15 -2.62 -12.47
CA THR A 615 -8.01 -1.38 -11.68
C THR A 615 -7.29 -0.30 -12.49
N ARG A 616 -7.03 0.88 -11.90
CA ARG A 616 -6.08 1.86 -12.48
C ARG A 616 -4.60 1.54 -12.23
N GLY A 617 -4.27 0.30 -11.85
CA GLY A 617 -2.93 -0.19 -11.58
C GLY A 617 -2.32 0.31 -10.27
N ILE A 618 -0.99 0.26 -10.21
CA ILE A 618 -0.17 0.64 -9.06
C ILE A 618 0.29 2.10 -9.21
N TRP A 619 0.09 2.90 -8.16
CA TRP A 619 0.66 4.24 -8.00
C TRP A 619 1.64 4.23 -6.83
N GLU A 620 2.92 4.38 -7.12
CA GLU A 620 4.00 4.22 -6.15
C GLU A 620 4.93 5.44 -6.13
N ARG A 621 5.22 5.95 -4.94
CA ARG A 621 6.08 7.13 -4.73
C ARG A 621 7.12 6.97 -3.64
N ALA A 622 7.24 5.80 -3.04
CA ALA A 622 8.28 5.51 -2.06
C ALA A 622 9.64 5.30 -2.73
N SER A 623 10.68 5.66 -1.97
CA SER A 623 12.07 5.42 -2.37
C SER A 623 12.55 4.06 -1.86
N TYR A 624 13.44 3.42 -2.62
CA TYR A 624 14.08 2.15 -2.30
C TYR A 624 13.09 0.99 -2.14
N LEU A 625 11.93 1.06 -2.81
CA LEU A 625 10.97 -0.05 -2.87
C LEU A 625 11.40 -1.09 -3.90
N ASN A 626 11.30 -2.37 -3.54
CA ASN A 626 11.27 -3.49 -4.47
C ASN A 626 9.85 -4.02 -4.64
N ALA A 627 9.34 -4.00 -5.86
CA ALA A 627 8.13 -4.70 -6.27
C ALA A 627 8.51 -6.08 -6.83
N ILE A 628 8.37 -7.10 -6.00
CA ILE A 628 8.85 -8.46 -6.28
C ILE A 628 7.67 -9.35 -6.69
N GLU A 629 7.77 -9.99 -7.86
CA GLU A 629 6.84 -11.02 -8.34
C GLU A 629 5.36 -10.57 -8.38
N ILE A 630 5.14 -9.30 -8.73
CA ILE A 630 3.81 -8.73 -8.93
C ILE A 630 3.11 -9.41 -10.10
N THR A 631 1.85 -9.81 -9.93
CA THR A 631 1.00 -10.28 -11.02
C THR A 631 -0.05 -9.23 -11.33
N ALA A 632 -0.07 -8.68 -12.54
CA ALA A 632 -1.01 -7.64 -12.93
C ALA A 632 -1.71 -7.96 -14.24
N ALA A 633 -3.04 -7.78 -14.32
CA ALA A 633 -3.84 -8.10 -15.51
C ALA A 633 -4.94 -7.06 -15.80
N ASP A 634 -5.21 -6.79 -17.07
CA ASP A 634 -6.38 -6.01 -17.53
C ASP A 634 -6.61 -4.66 -16.81
N ASN A 635 -5.54 -3.99 -16.37
CA ASN A 635 -5.67 -2.66 -15.80
C ASN A 635 -5.98 -1.65 -16.92
N TYR A 636 -6.83 -0.67 -16.62
CA TYR A 636 -7.32 0.31 -17.61
C TYR A 636 -6.63 1.67 -17.51
N ASN A 637 -5.50 1.67 -16.82
CA ASN A 637 -4.45 2.68 -16.83
C ASN A 637 -3.11 1.91 -16.78
N LYS A 638 -1.98 2.59 -16.59
CA LYS A 638 -0.68 1.91 -16.42
C LYS A 638 -0.76 0.79 -15.39
N PHE A 639 -0.09 -0.32 -15.66
CA PHE A 639 -0.08 -1.46 -14.72
C PHE A 639 0.81 -1.14 -13.52
N PHE A 640 1.87 -0.38 -13.74
CA PHE A 640 2.69 0.24 -12.71
C PHE A 640 3.09 1.66 -13.12
N SER A 641 2.89 2.62 -12.22
CA SER A 641 3.40 3.98 -12.30
C SER A 641 4.19 4.32 -11.05
N GLY A 642 5.48 4.61 -11.20
CA GLY A 642 6.40 4.87 -10.09
C GLY A 642 7.15 6.18 -10.25
N SER A 643 7.22 7.00 -9.19
CA SER A 643 7.98 8.26 -9.16
C SER A 643 8.85 8.47 -7.91
N GLY A 644 9.11 7.41 -7.15
CA GLY A 644 10.06 7.43 -6.02
C GLY A 644 11.53 7.47 -6.47
N GLU A 645 12.46 6.97 -5.66
CA GLU A 645 13.89 6.97 -5.96
C GLU A 645 14.51 5.57 -5.83
N ASN A 646 15.35 5.15 -6.79
CA ASN A 646 16.06 3.87 -6.80
C ASN A 646 15.17 2.64 -6.50
N GLY A 647 13.95 2.64 -7.04
CA GLY A 647 13.04 1.52 -6.97
C GLY A 647 13.43 0.37 -7.92
N LEU A 648 12.88 -0.82 -7.68
CA LEU A 648 13.09 -2.00 -8.52
C LEU A 648 11.76 -2.74 -8.72
N ILE A 649 11.43 -3.07 -9.96
CA ILE A 649 10.36 -4.00 -10.31
C ILE A 649 11.00 -5.26 -10.87
N ILE A 650 10.84 -6.38 -10.17
CA ILE A 650 11.51 -7.62 -10.52
C ILE A 650 10.58 -8.83 -10.56
N GLY A 651 10.70 -9.61 -11.63
CA GLY A 651 10.10 -10.94 -11.70
C GLY A 651 8.59 -10.98 -11.90
N GLY A 652 7.95 -9.86 -12.24
CA GLY A 652 6.50 -9.79 -12.37
C GLY A 652 5.93 -10.59 -13.55
N LEU A 653 4.63 -10.90 -13.47
CA LEU A 653 3.79 -11.41 -14.56
C LEU A 653 2.75 -10.33 -14.91
N ILE A 654 2.98 -9.63 -16.01
CA ILE A 654 2.18 -8.47 -16.40
C ILE A 654 1.46 -8.79 -17.72
N ILE A 655 0.12 -8.73 -17.71
CA ILE A 655 -0.73 -9.23 -18.79
C ILE A 655 -1.68 -8.12 -19.25
N GLY A 656 -1.45 -7.57 -20.44
CA GLY A 656 -2.23 -6.46 -20.97
C GLY A 656 -3.70 -6.81 -21.16
N ARG A 657 -3.96 -7.98 -21.75
CA ARG A 657 -5.30 -8.58 -21.88
C ARG A 657 -5.27 -10.06 -21.53
N SER A 658 -6.14 -10.47 -20.60
CA SER A 658 -6.31 -11.86 -20.17
C SER A 658 -7.42 -12.58 -20.94
N GLU A 659 -7.64 -13.86 -20.63
CA GLU A 659 -8.81 -14.62 -21.11
C GLU A 659 -10.13 -14.16 -20.46
N ASN A 660 -10.08 -13.46 -19.32
CA ASN A 660 -11.24 -12.90 -18.62
C ASN A 660 -11.67 -11.53 -19.22
N HIS A 661 -11.23 -11.22 -20.43
CA HIS A 661 -11.56 -9.97 -21.11
C HIS A 661 -12.96 -10.03 -21.74
N GLY A 662 -13.78 -9.00 -21.51
CA GLY A 662 -15.08 -8.84 -22.17
C GLY A 662 -16.17 -9.79 -21.71
N MET A 663 -16.05 -10.36 -20.50
CA MET A 663 -17.01 -11.34 -19.96
C MET A 663 -18.30 -10.69 -19.46
N ASN A 664 -18.23 -9.46 -18.95
CA ASN A 664 -19.40 -8.63 -18.67
C ASN A 664 -19.33 -7.32 -19.48
N ALA A 665 -20.48 -6.63 -19.61
CA ALA A 665 -20.56 -5.37 -20.32
C ALA A 665 -19.76 -4.28 -19.58
N SER A 666 -18.66 -3.82 -20.15
CA SER A 666 -17.83 -2.73 -19.61
C SER A 666 -17.42 -1.77 -20.72
N ASN A 667 -17.33 -0.47 -20.39
CA ASN A 667 -16.83 0.57 -21.29
C ASN A 667 -15.31 0.44 -21.57
N HIS A 668 -14.60 -0.40 -20.81
CA HIS A 668 -13.17 -0.66 -20.98
C HIS A 668 -12.86 -1.76 -22.01
N ASN A 669 -13.85 -2.58 -22.37
CA ASN A 669 -13.68 -3.68 -23.33
C ASN A 669 -13.18 -3.20 -24.71
N ASN A 670 -13.56 -1.98 -25.10
CA ASN A 670 -13.22 -1.39 -26.40
C ASN A 670 -12.04 -0.39 -26.34
N LYS A 671 -11.37 -0.25 -25.20
CA LYS A 671 -10.25 0.69 -25.06
C LYS A 671 -8.91 0.04 -25.41
N PRO A 672 -7.95 0.79 -25.95
CA PRO A 672 -6.59 0.32 -26.12
C PRO A 672 -5.98 -0.18 -24.81
N THR A 673 -5.09 -1.18 -24.91
CA THR A 673 -4.30 -1.62 -23.76
C THR A 673 -3.28 -0.52 -23.41
N PRO A 674 -3.28 0.02 -22.19
CA PRO A 674 -2.30 1.02 -21.77
C PRO A 674 -0.91 0.41 -21.62
N ALA A 675 0.12 1.25 -21.50
CA ALA A 675 1.47 0.78 -21.26
C ALA A 675 1.61 -0.03 -19.95
N ALA A 676 2.48 -1.05 -19.95
CA ALA A 676 2.71 -1.86 -18.76
C ALA A 676 3.41 -1.04 -17.66
N PHE A 677 4.54 -0.41 -17.99
CA PHE A 677 5.37 0.32 -17.03
C PHE A 677 5.55 1.79 -17.42
N ALA A 678 5.22 2.68 -16.49
CA ALA A 678 5.69 4.06 -16.49
C ALA A 678 6.58 4.27 -15.25
N SER A 679 7.89 4.31 -15.47
CA SER A 679 8.84 4.66 -14.42
C SER A 679 9.33 6.06 -14.70
N TYR A 680 8.81 7.02 -13.94
CA TYR A 680 9.16 8.43 -14.02
C TYR A 680 10.66 8.60 -14.14
N HIS A 681 11.16 8.99 -15.32
CA HIS A 681 12.60 9.09 -15.63
C HIS A 681 13.47 7.91 -15.15
N HIS A 682 12.96 6.68 -15.25
CA HIS A 682 13.67 5.46 -14.81
C HIS A 682 14.03 5.40 -13.32
N THR A 683 13.28 6.11 -12.48
CA THR A 683 13.35 5.98 -11.01
C THR A 683 13.14 4.56 -10.47
N PHE A 684 12.51 3.69 -11.26
CA PHE A 684 12.35 2.27 -11.03
C PHE A 684 13.06 1.46 -12.12
N SER A 685 13.99 0.62 -11.69
CA SER A 685 14.62 -0.38 -12.54
C SER A 685 13.62 -1.48 -12.89
N LEU A 686 13.66 -1.99 -14.13
CA LEU A 686 12.71 -3.01 -14.61
C LEU A 686 13.47 -4.29 -14.97
N GLN A 687 13.36 -5.35 -14.16
CA GLN A 687 14.18 -6.54 -14.35
C GLN A 687 13.42 -7.88 -14.33
N GLY A 688 13.79 -8.82 -15.20
CA GLY A 688 13.28 -10.20 -15.12
C GLY A 688 11.76 -10.36 -15.30
N ASN A 689 11.03 -9.36 -15.80
CA ASN A 689 9.57 -9.40 -15.88
C ASN A 689 9.08 -10.17 -17.12
N GLN A 690 7.91 -10.80 -17.02
CA GLN A 690 7.17 -11.38 -18.15
C GLN A 690 6.04 -10.44 -18.55
N ILE A 691 6.09 -9.93 -19.78
CA ILE A 691 5.18 -8.88 -20.27
C ILE A 691 4.41 -9.39 -21.47
N ILE A 692 3.13 -9.68 -21.28
CA ILE A 692 2.30 -10.47 -22.20
C ILE A 692 1.14 -9.62 -22.74
N ASN A 693 0.91 -9.67 -24.05
CA ASN A 693 -0.25 -9.05 -24.72
C ASN A 693 -0.34 -7.52 -24.58
N PHE A 694 0.78 -6.80 -24.74
CA PHE A 694 0.82 -5.34 -24.81
C PHE A 694 1.05 -4.84 -26.25
N PRO A 695 0.02 -4.81 -27.10
CA PRO A 695 0.15 -4.28 -28.45
C PRO A 695 0.43 -2.78 -28.43
N ALA A 696 1.06 -2.28 -29.49
CA ALA A 696 1.16 -0.86 -29.76
C ALA A 696 -0.13 -0.32 -30.38
N THR A 697 -0.53 0.89 -29.98
CA THR A 697 -1.64 1.65 -30.54
C THR A 697 -1.17 3.06 -30.88
N LEU A 698 -1.34 3.48 -32.14
CA LEU A 698 -0.88 4.78 -32.62
C LEU A 698 -1.49 5.93 -31.80
N GLY A 699 -0.66 6.92 -31.44
CA GLY A 699 -1.09 8.10 -30.69
C GLY A 699 -1.46 7.85 -29.23
N GLU A 700 -1.36 6.60 -28.77
CA GLU A 700 -1.72 6.18 -27.42
C GLU A 700 -0.49 5.66 -26.67
N GLU A 701 -0.47 5.91 -25.37
CA GLU A 701 0.54 5.36 -24.48
C GLU A 701 0.35 3.84 -24.34
N SER A 702 1.16 3.08 -25.07
CA SER A 702 0.97 1.65 -25.26
C SER A 702 2.29 0.88 -25.39
N GLY A 703 2.23 -0.44 -25.24
CA GLY A 703 3.39 -1.31 -25.20
C GLY A 703 3.90 -1.59 -23.78
N SER A 704 5.15 -2.03 -23.67
CA SER A 704 5.72 -2.50 -22.41
C SER A 704 6.31 -1.38 -21.57
N PHE A 705 7.08 -0.50 -22.21
CA PHE A 705 7.77 0.61 -21.58
C PHE A 705 7.21 1.91 -22.11
N SER A 706 6.75 2.74 -21.19
CA SER A 706 6.13 4.00 -21.54
C SER A 706 7.18 5.08 -21.83
N THR A 707 7.18 5.65 -23.04
CA THR A 707 8.20 6.65 -23.42
C THR A 707 7.77 8.11 -23.22
N PHE A 708 6.49 8.37 -22.90
CA PHE A 708 6.00 9.74 -22.72
C PHE A 708 6.53 10.42 -21.45
N ASP A 709 7.09 9.62 -20.54
CA ASP A 709 7.54 10.05 -19.22
C ASP A 709 9.04 10.40 -19.20
N TYR A 710 9.70 10.47 -20.36
CA TYR A 710 11.11 10.86 -20.50
C TYR A 710 11.21 12.27 -21.10
N TYR A 711 11.31 13.28 -20.25
CA TYR A 711 11.33 14.71 -20.65
C TYR A 711 12.17 15.61 -19.74
N LEU A 712 12.88 15.03 -18.76
CA LEU A 712 13.88 15.77 -17.97
C LEU A 712 15.24 15.85 -18.66
N ARG A 713 15.46 15.04 -19.70
CA ARG A 713 16.76 14.86 -20.35
C ARG A 713 16.55 14.63 -21.84
N PRO A 714 17.39 15.22 -22.70
CA PRO A 714 17.32 15.01 -24.15
C PRO A 714 17.81 13.63 -24.59
N VAL A 715 18.74 13.03 -23.83
CA VAL A 715 19.22 11.66 -24.04
C VAL A 715 18.95 10.87 -22.78
N GLU A 716 17.99 9.94 -22.83
CA GLU A 716 17.63 9.08 -21.70
C GLU A 716 18.40 7.76 -21.77
N LYS A 717 19.03 7.37 -20.67
CA LYS A 717 19.89 6.18 -20.57
C LYS A 717 19.45 5.18 -19.50
N GLY A 718 18.40 5.45 -18.74
CA GLY A 718 17.91 4.63 -17.63
C GLY A 718 17.52 3.19 -18.02
N HIS A 719 17.24 2.94 -19.30
CA HIS A 719 17.08 1.59 -19.85
C HIS A 719 18.32 0.69 -19.69
N TRP A 720 19.49 1.22 -19.30
CA TRP A 720 20.64 0.40 -18.88
C TRP A 720 20.32 -0.54 -17.70
N LEU A 721 19.41 -0.14 -16.80
CA LEU A 721 18.92 -0.97 -15.69
C LEU A 721 17.72 -1.84 -16.07
N THR A 722 17.23 -1.72 -17.31
CA THR A 722 16.19 -2.59 -17.85
C THR A 722 16.82 -3.87 -18.36
N ASN A 723 16.73 -4.97 -17.59
CA ASN A 723 17.47 -6.20 -17.88
C ASN A 723 16.61 -7.46 -17.78
N GLY A 724 16.77 -8.41 -18.72
CA GLY A 724 16.11 -9.71 -18.66
C GLY A 724 14.57 -9.67 -18.73
N ASN A 725 13.95 -8.62 -19.27
CA ASN A 725 12.50 -8.62 -19.47
C ASN A 725 12.13 -9.42 -20.71
N ARG A 726 11.09 -10.25 -20.63
CA ARG A 726 10.58 -11.08 -21.72
C ARG A 726 9.28 -10.48 -22.25
N LEU A 727 9.28 -10.07 -23.51
CA LEU A 727 8.11 -9.55 -24.21
C LEU A 727 7.45 -10.68 -25.03
N ILE A 728 6.16 -10.92 -24.83
CA ILE A 728 5.38 -11.96 -25.52
C ILE A 728 4.13 -11.32 -26.09
N ASN A 729 3.95 -11.34 -27.41
CA ASN A 729 2.89 -10.59 -28.09
C ASN A 729 2.82 -9.11 -27.66
N SER A 730 3.98 -8.53 -27.34
CA SER A 730 4.09 -7.20 -26.74
C SER A 730 5.05 -6.35 -27.56
N HIS A 731 4.67 -5.09 -27.78
CA HIS A 731 5.55 -4.06 -28.32
C HIS A 731 6.38 -3.46 -27.18
N PRO A 732 7.66 -3.09 -27.39
CA PRO A 732 8.49 -2.46 -26.36
C PRO A 732 7.98 -1.08 -25.93
N GLY A 733 7.34 -0.31 -26.81
CA GLY A 733 6.76 1.01 -26.52
C GLY A 733 6.89 1.95 -27.71
N LEU A 734 5.94 2.88 -27.90
CA LEU A 734 6.00 3.80 -29.04
C LEU A 734 6.73 5.09 -28.68
N LYS A 735 7.54 5.63 -29.60
CA LYS A 735 8.09 6.98 -29.51
C LYS A 735 6.99 7.98 -29.81
N LEU A 736 6.49 8.64 -28.77
CA LEU A 736 5.42 9.66 -28.87
C LEU A 736 6.02 11.05 -28.96
N SER A 737 5.32 11.97 -29.62
CA SER A 737 5.52 13.42 -29.45
C SER A 737 4.95 13.89 -28.11
N ALA A 738 5.34 15.09 -27.66
CA ALA A 738 4.78 15.69 -26.45
C ALA A 738 3.25 15.83 -26.52
N ALA A 739 2.69 16.16 -27.69
CA ALA A 739 1.25 16.30 -27.89
C ALA A 739 0.51 14.95 -27.86
N GLU A 740 1.07 13.90 -28.44
CA GLU A 740 0.51 12.55 -28.36
C GLU A 740 0.56 12.00 -26.91
N GLY A 741 1.65 12.25 -26.19
CA GLY A 741 1.82 11.76 -24.81
C GLY A 741 1.02 12.52 -23.74
N TRP A 742 0.91 13.85 -23.85
CA TRP A 742 0.29 14.70 -22.82
C TRP A 742 -1.09 15.25 -23.22
N GLY A 743 -1.50 15.01 -24.46
CA GLY A 743 -2.78 15.39 -25.02
C GLY A 743 -2.84 16.83 -25.53
N LEU A 744 -3.72 17.04 -26.51
CA LEU A 744 -3.90 18.31 -27.23
C LEU A 744 -4.34 19.49 -26.34
N ASN A 745 -4.89 19.22 -25.16
CA ASN A 745 -5.29 20.25 -24.20
C ASN A 745 -4.10 20.86 -23.45
N ARG A 746 -2.95 20.18 -23.44
CA ARG A 746 -1.73 20.61 -22.76
C ARG A 746 -0.67 21.08 -23.74
N VAL A 747 -0.56 20.43 -24.89
CA VAL A 747 0.46 20.73 -25.90
C VAL A 747 -0.20 20.88 -27.26
N ASP A 748 0.01 22.04 -27.88
CA ASP A 748 -0.38 22.28 -29.27
C ASP A 748 0.56 21.47 -30.19
N PRO A 749 0.05 20.55 -31.03
CA PRO A 749 0.90 19.76 -31.93
C PRO A 749 1.58 20.61 -33.02
N ASP A 750 1.00 21.76 -33.39
CA ASP A 750 1.58 22.67 -34.38
C ASP A 750 2.52 23.69 -33.73
N GLN A 751 2.35 23.94 -32.42
CA GLN A 751 3.20 24.83 -31.63
C GLN A 751 3.65 24.18 -30.30
N PRO A 752 4.43 23.08 -30.35
CA PRO A 752 4.90 22.41 -29.15
C PRO A 752 5.83 23.35 -28.38
N HIS A 753 5.68 23.41 -27.05
CA HIS A 753 6.46 24.30 -26.19
C HIS A 753 7.49 23.56 -25.32
N PHE A 754 7.52 22.23 -25.40
CA PHE A 754 8.57 21.36 -24.90
C PHE A 754 8.60 20.11 -25.78
N ASN A 755 9.63 19.27 -25.64
CA ASN A 755 9.64 17.95 -26.25
C ASN A 755 9.96 16.86 -25.22
N LEU A 756 9.67 15.62 -25.58
CA LEU A 756 10.20 14.46 -24.89
C LEU A 756 11.65 14.22 -25.32
N ALA A 757 12.38 13.41 -24.57
CA ALA A 757 13.76 13.03 -24.83
C ALA A 757 13.96 12.70 -26.31
N GLY A 758 14.90 13.37 -26.98
CA GLY A 758 15.18 13.17 -28.40
C GLY A 758 15.68 11.75 -28.71
N ALA A 759 16.47 11.15 -27.81
CA ALA A 759 17.05 9.82 -27.98
C ALA A 759 16.93 8.98 -26.70
N LEU A 760 16.44 7.75 -26.82
CA LEU A 760 16.44 6.77 -25.71
C LEU A 760 17.46 5.69 -26.03
N TRP A 761 18.45 5.49 -25.17
CA TRP A 761 19.46 4.46 -25.37
C TRP A 761 18.86 3.07 -25.13
N ASP A 762 19.04 2.17 -26.08
CA ASP A 762 18.56 0.79 -26.05
C ASP A 762 19.74 -0.20 -25.99
N PRO A 763 20.34 -0.40 -24.82
CA PRO A 763 21.48 -1.30 -24.66
C PRO A 763 21.10 -2.78 -24.79
N LYS A 764 19.81 -3.12 -24.98
CA LYS A 764 19.33 -4.51 -25.04
C LYS A 764 18.67 -4.87 -26.37
N GLY A 765 18.48 -3.90 -27.28
CA GLY A 765 17.89 -4.13 -28.59
C GLY A 765 16.39 -4.41 -28.55
N PHE A 766 15.65 -3.79 -27.63
CA PHE A 766 14.19 -3.87 -27.60
C PHE A 766 13.54 -3.23 -28.84
N TRP A 767 14.06 -2.09 -29.31
CA TRP A 767 13.51 -1.33 -30.44
C TRP A 767 14.29 -1.54 -31.75
N GLY A 768 15.46 -2.17 -31.71
CA GLY A 768 16.24 -2.51 -32.90
C GLY A 768 17.54 -3.22 -32.55
N PRO A 769 18.64 -3.03 -33.32
CA PRO A 769 19.96 -3.55 -32.95
C PRO A 769 20.40 -3.09 -31.55
N GLU A 770 21.11 -3.96 -30.84
CA GLU A 770 21.64 -3.68 -29.50
C GLU A 770 22.57 -2.46 -29.50
N ASN A 771 22.49 -1.62 -28.47
CA ASN A 771 23.22 -0.36 -28.29
C ASN A 771 22.82 0.79 -29.23
N ASN A 772 21.79 0.62 -30.06
CA ASN A 772 21.20 1.72 -30.79
C ASN A 772 20.37 2.63 -29.86
N TYR A 773 19.82 3.69 -30.43
CA TYR A 773 18.94 4.64 -29.77
C TYR A 773 17.59 4.70 -30.49
N LEU A 774 16.50 4.72 -29.72
CA LEU A 774 15.16 5.03 -30.23
C LEU A 774 14.99 6.56 -30.34
N VAL A 775 14.84 7.04 -31.56
CA VAL A 775 14.69 8.46 -31.91
C VAL A 775 13.42 8.69 -32.74
N PHE A 776 13.04 9.94 -32.94
CA PHE A 776 12.00 10.31 -33.90
C PHE A 776 12.50 10.06 -35.34
N ASP A 777 11.63 9.53 -36.20
CA ASP A 777 11.89 9.25 -37.61
C ASP A 777 11.87 10.53 -38.44
N ARG A 778 12.89 11.37 -38.22
CA ARG A 778 13.09 12.60 -38.96
C ARG A 778 14.59 12.84 -39.21
N PRO A 779 14.96 13.49 -40.32
CA PRO A 779 16.36 13.68 -40.69
C PRO A 779 17.20 14.38 -39.61
N PHE A 780 16.59 15.18 -38.72
CA PHE A 780 17.27 15.74 -37.55
C PHE A 780 18.00 14.68 -36.72
N TYR A 781 17.44 13.47 -36.58
CA TYR A 781 18.07 12.38 -35.82
C TYR A 781 18.62 11.24 -36.71
N THR A 782 18.16 11.12 -37.95
CA THR A 782 18.43 9.94 -38.81
C THR A 782 19.40 10.20 -39.96
N TYR A 783 19.75 11.45 -40.27
CA TYR A 783 20.54 11.78 -41.45
C TYR A 783 21.91 11.09 -41.47
N GLY A 784 22.21 10.41 -42.57
CA GLY A 784 23.48 9.69 -42.76
C GLY A 784 23.53 8.32 -42.07
N HIS A 785 22.45 7.89 -41.41
CA HIS A 785 22.40 6.62 -40.70
C HIS A 785 21.30 5.70 -41.23
N GLN A 786 21.53 4.40 -41.07
CA GLN A 786 20.51 3.38 -41.33
C GLN A 786 19.50 3.36 -40.17
N THR A 787 18.22 3.34 -40.52
CA THR A 787 17.11 3.23 -39.57
C THR A 787 16.58 1.80 -39.50
N TYR A 788 16.09 1.42 -38.32
CA TYR A 788 15.46 0.13 -38.06
C TYR A 788 14.11 0.35 -37.36
N THR A 789 13.10 -0.43 -37.72
CA THR A 789 11.77 -0.40 -37.10
C THR A 789 11.39 -1.77 -36.56
N GLN A 790 10.53 -1.80 -35.54
CA GLN A 790 9.88 -3.02 -35.08
C GLN A 790 8.86 -3.52 -36.11
N ASN A 791 8.80 -4.84 -36.29
CA ASN A 791 7.97 -5.49 -37.33
C ASN A 791 6.45 -5.35 -37.09
N ASN A 792 6.02 -5.01 -35.87
CA ASN A 792 4.63 -4.94 -35.43
C ASN A 792 4.20 -3.50 -35.06
N ASN A 793 4.86 -2.50 -35.63
CA ASN A 793 4.47 -1.10 -35.46
C ASN A 793 3.13 -0.80 -36.17
N PRO A 794 2.28 0.05 -35.57
CA PRO A 794 1.09 0.55 -36.27
C PRO A 794 1.49 1.47 -37.43
N GLU A 795 0.62 1.56 -38.44
CA GLU A 795 0.80 2.51 -39.55
C GLU A 795 0.89 3.95 -39.01
N GLY A 796 1.81 4.75 -39.54
CA GLY A 796 2.03 6.13 -39.08
C GLY A 796 2.92 6.26 -37.84
N TYR A 797 3.45 5.15 -37.29
CA TYR A 797 4.47 5.17 -36.25
C TYR A 797 5.71 5.98 -36.68
N GLN A 798 6.20 6.86 -35.79
CA GLN A 798 7.26 7.82 -36.09
C GLN A 798 8.54 7.56 -35.29
N GLY A 799 8.73 6.38 -34.72
CA GLY A 799 9.96 6.02 -34.02
C GLY A 799 10.88 5.15 -34.87
N VAL A 800 12.20 5.35 -34.78
CA VAL A 800 13.18 4.47 -35.42
C VAL A 800 14.37 4.24 -34.51
N SER A 801 14.96 3.05 -34.60
CA SER A 801 16.23 2.71 -33.97
C SER A 801 17.39 3.10 -34.89
N VAL A 802 18.37 3.84 -34.35
CA VAL A 802 19.53 4.37 -35.08
C VAL A 802 20.80 4.19 -34.26
N ALA A 803 21.94 3.97 -34.93
CA ALA A 803 23.24 3.90 -34.27
C ALA A 803 23.62 5.25 -33.62
N GLY A 804 24.13 5.20 -32.39
CA GLY A 804 24.64 6.36 -31.67
C GLY A 804 26.16 6.56 -31.82
N PRO A 805 26.80 7.28 -30.89
CA PRO A 805 26.20 7.90 -29.70
C PRO A 805 25.39 9.16 -30.03
N PHE A 806 24.47 9.49 -29.12
CA PHE A 806 23.77 10.78 -29.05
C PHE A 806 24.23 11.56 -27.81
N TYR A 807 24.25 12.88 -27.88
CA TYR A 807 24.68 13.78 -26.82
C TYR A 807 23.56 14.74 -26.44
N GLY A 808 23.44 15.03 -25.16
CA GLY A 808 22.37 15.88 -24.64
C GLY A 808 22.79 17.31 -24.41
N PHE A 809 21.89 18.25 -24.70
CA PHE A 809 22.01 19.68 -24.40
C PHE A 809 20.72 20.19 -23.76
N ASP A 810 20.77 20.60 -22.49
CA ASP A 810 19.61 21.10 -21.73
C ASP A 810 20.00 22.19 -20.71
N ASP A 811 19.04 22.57 -19.85
CA ASP A 811 19.21 23.56 -18.77
C ASP A 811 19.84 24.89 -19.24
N THR A 812 19.34 25.42 -20.37
CA THR A 812 19.94 26.60 -21.01
C THR A 812 19.46 27.90 -20.38
N ILE A 813 20.40 28.71 -19.90
CA ILE A 813 20.17 30.07 -19.40
C ILE A 813 20.67 31.07 -20.43
N ILE A 814 19.83 32.05 -20.78
CA ILE A 814 20.12 33.04 -21.80
C ILE A 814 19.87 34.43 -21.23
N ASN A 815 20.85 35.34 -21.33
CA ASN A 815 20.64 36.76 -21.09
C ASN A 815 20.71 37.52 -22.42
N ALA A 816 19.71 38.37 -22.61
CA ALA A 816 19.54 39.25 -23.76
C ALA A 816 19.18 40.66 -23.26
N ILE A 817 19.14 41.66 -24.16
CA ILE A 817 18.81 43.05 -23.78
C ILE A 817 17.42 43.15 -23.16
N ASN A 818 16.49 42.32 -23.64
CA ASN A 818 15.11 42.29 -23.16
C ASN A 818 14.89 41.36 -21.94
N GLY A 819 15.93 40.72 -21.39
CA GLY A 819 15.88 40.00 -20.11
C GLY A 819 16.60 38.64 -20.09
N THR A 820 16.41 37.90 -18.99
CA THR A 820 16.88 36.51 -18.81
C THR A 820 15.70 35.55 -18.92
N THR A 821 15.88 34.39 -19.57
CA THR A 821 14.74 33.51 -19.88
C THR A 821 14.78 32.08 -19.32
N ASP A 822 15.86 31.57 -18.72
CA ASP A 822 15.92 30.19 -18.17
C ASP A 822 15.20 29.15 -19.05
N ASN A 823 15.52 29.14 -20.35
CA ASN A 823 14.93 28.26 -21.37
C ASN A 823 13.45 28.52 -21.71
N ARG A 824 12.85 29.60 -21.21
CA ARG A 824 11.43 30.00 -21.41
C ARG A 824 11.23 30.97 -22.59
N THR A 825 11.95 30.74 -23.69
CA THR A 825 11.88 31.52 -24.95
C THR A 825 11.62 30.60 -26.14
N THR A 826 11.11 31.08 -27.29
CA THR A 826 11.08 30.25 -28.50
C THR A 826 12.49 29.82 -28.88
N MET A 827 12.69 28.55 -29.23
CA MET A 827 13.97 28.01 -29.66
C MET A 827 13.81 27.28 -30.98
N VAL A 828 14.68 27.59 -31.94
CA VAL A 828 14.71 26.95 -33.26
C VAL A 828 15.98 26.12 -33.35
N PHE A 829 15.83 24.81 -33.53
CA PHE A 829 16.91 23.85 -33.64
C PHE A 829 17.07 23.43 -35.09
N THR A 830 18.24 23.64 -35.67
CA THR A 830 18.55 23.31 -37.06
C THR A 830 19.72 22.31 -37.12
N ARG A 831 19.62 21.29 -37.98
CA ARG A 831 20.73 20.38 -38.32
C ARG A 831 21.21 20.68 -39.74
N TYR A 832 22.53 20.69 -39.93
CA TYR A 832 23.18 20.94 -41.22
C TYR A 832 24.03 19.77 -41.69
N ASP A 833 24.25 19.70 -43.01
CA ASP A 833 25.32 18.89 -43.60
C ASP A 833 26.69 19.61 -43.49
N ASP A 834 27.75 18.95 -43.94
CA ASP A 834 29.12 19.48 -43.89
C ASP A 834 29.33 20.79 -44.68
N ASN A 835 28.39 21.14 -45.57
CA ASN A 835 28.43 22.35 -46.38
C ASN A 835 27.46 23.43 -45.88
N LEU A 836 26.91 23.28 -44.67
CA LEU A 836 25.90 24.17 -44.09
C LEU A 836 24.58 24.23 -44.87
N ASN A 837 24.24 23.18 -45.64
CA ASN A 837 22.88 23.04 -46.16
C ASN A 837 21.97 22.48 -45.06
N GLN A 838 20.80 23.09 -44.86
CA GLN A 838 19.83 22.65 -43.86
C GLN A 838 19.31 21.25 -44.21
N ILE A 839 19.48 20.31 -43.27
CA ILE A 839 18.94 18.94 -43.33
C ILE A 839 17.52 18.91 -42.78
N ASP A 840 17.32 19.49 -41.60
CA ASP A 840 16.06 19.49 -40.88
C ASP A 840 16.04 20.62 -39.84
N GLN A 841 14.84 21.04 -39.44
CA GLN A 841 14.62 22.05 -38.42
C GLN A 841 13.34 21.78 -37.64
N PHE A 842 13.36 22.09 -36.34
CA PHE A 842 12.14 22.16 -35.53
C PHE A 842 12.19 23.32 -34.55
N THR A 843 11.01 23.71 -34.08
CA THR A 843 10.81 24.84 -33.18
C THR A 843 10.07 24.41 -31.93
N LEU A 844 10.56 24.86 -30.77
CA LEU A 844 9.84 24.80 -29.51
C LEU A 844 9.41 26.20 -29.10
N TYR A 845 8.11 26.46 -29.16
CA TYR A 845 7.52 27.79 -29.07
C TYR A 845 7.47 28.31 -27.63
N GLN A 846 7.58 29.62 -27.47
CA GLN A 846 7.23 30.26 -26.20
C GLN A 846 5.75 30.02 -25.90
N ASN A 847 5.43 29.69 -24.65
CA ASN A 847 4.06 29.54 -24.17
C ASN A 847 3.89 30.32 -22.86
N GLN A 848 2.65 30.67 -22.54
CA GLN A 848 2.27 31.32 -21.27
C GLN A 848 2.07 30.32 -20.12
N SER A 849 2.13 29.01 -20.40
CA SER A 849 2.10 27.94 -19.42
C SER A 849 3.40 27.91 -18.62
N ASP A 850 3.31 27.84 -17.29
CA ASP A 850 4.47 27.60 -16.42
C ASP A 850 4.88 26.11 -16.37
N LEU A 851 4.01 25.20 -16.84
CA LEU A 851 4.24 23.77 -16.77
C LEU A 851 5.18 23.32 -17.91
N LEU A 852 6.37 22.80 -17.56
CA LEU A 852 7.39 22.22 -18.45
C LEU A 852 7.99 23.15 -19.53
N GLN A 853 7.62 24.43 -19.57
CA GLN A 853 8.12 25.42 -20.53
C GLN A 853 9.67 25.55 -20.59
N HIS A 854 10.34 25.23 -19.49
CA HIS A 854 11.80 25.26 -19.37
C HIS A 854 12.48 23.96 -19.86
N MET A 855 11.70 22.93 -20.21
CA MET A 855 12.19 21.65 -20.72
C MET A 855 12.35 21.70 -22.25
N LYS A 856 13.19 22.62 -22.73
CA LYS A 856 13.53 22.75 -24.16
C LYS A 856 14.94 22.26 -24.38
N ASP A 857 15.05 21.01 -24.75
CA ASP A 857 16.32 20.32 -24.93
C ASP A 857 16.40 19.71 -26.33
N PHE A 858 17.61 19.28 -26.71
CA PHE A 858 17.77 18.49 -27.93
C PHE A 858 18.90 17.47 -27.80
N ALA A 859 18.77 16.38 -28.55
CA ALA A 859 19.81 15.37 -28.69
C ALA A 859 20.57 15.58 -30.01
N ALA A 860 21.89 15.68 -29.92
CA ALA A 860 22.79 15.77 -31.06
C ALA A 860 23.45 14.42 -31.36
N GLN A 861 23.79 14.16 -32.61
CA GLN A 861 24.49 12.96 -33.04
C GLN A 861 25.97 13.25 -33.35
N LYS A 862 26.85 12.27 -33.10
CA LYS A 862 28.29 12.33 -33.39
C LYS A 862 28.63 12.83 -34.78
N GLY A 863 29.52 13.82 -34.82
CA GLY A 863 29.97 14.48 -36.04
C GLY A 863 28.94 15.44 -36.65
N GLY A 864 27.77 15.63 -36.04
CA GLY A 864 26.74 16.51 -36.57
C GLY A 864 27.03 18.00 -36.33
N ILE A 865 26.41 18.83 -37.18
CA ILE A 865 26.49 20.29 -37.15
C ILE A 865 25.11 20.85 -36.87
N TYR A 866 24.98 21.62 -35.79
CA TYR A 866 23.69 22.11 -35.29
C TYR A 866 23.71 23.61 -35.05
N GLU A 867 22.54 24.22 -35.01
CA GLU A 867 22.34 25.63 -34.66
C GLU A 867 21.10 25.79 -33.80
N VAL A 868 21.20 26.67 -32.78
CA VAL A 868 20.10 27.07 -31.92
C VAL A 868 19.92 28.58 -32.00
N ASN A 869 18.72 29.02 -32.40
CA ASN A 869 18.34 30.44 -32.45
C ASN A 869 17.20 30.76 -31.46
N TYR A 870 17.14 32.02 -31.05
CA TYR A 870 16.24 32.56 -30.02
C TYR A 870 15.43 33.74 -30.57
N PRO A 871 14.47 33.51 -31.48
CA PRO A 871 13.80 34.59 -32.23
C PRO A 871 13.02 35.61 -31.39
N ASP A 872 12.74 35.33 -30.11
CA ASP A 872 12.05 36.26 -29.20
C ASP A 872 13.02 37.14 -28.38
N LEU A 873 14.34 36.94 -28.52
CA LEU A 873 15.35 37.62 -27.72
C LEU A 873 16.11 38.66 -28.54
N ASP A 874 16.32 39.83 -27.93
CA ASP A 874 17.05 40.93 -28.54
C ASP A 874 18.53 40.89 -28.11
N GLU A 875 19.43 40.65 -29.06
CA GLU A 875 20.88 40.64 -28.85
C GLU A 875 21.33 39.75 -27.66
N PRO A 876 21.16 38.40 -27.73
CA PRO A 876 21.68 37.49 -26.72
C PRO A 876 23.18 37.70 -26.51
N PHE A 877 23.62 37.88 -25.27
CA PHE A 877 25.03 38.19 -24.94
C PHE A 877 25.62 37.30 -23.84
N TYR A 878 24.83 36.40 -23.28
CA TYR A 878 25.28 35.36 -22.38
C TYR A 878 24.45 34.11 -22.60
N ILE A 879 25.11 33.00 -22.90
CA ILE A 879 24.49 31.69 -23.05
C ILE A 879 25.20 30.73 -22.11
N LYS A 880 24.46 30.07 -21.24
CA LYS A 880 24.96 28.93 -20.46
C LYS A 880 24.12 27.72 -20.81
N ILE A 881 24.74 26.71 -21.39
CA ILE A 881 24.16 25.37 -21.49
C ILE A 881 24.50 24.67 -20.19
N GLY A 882 23.51 24.51 -19.31
CA GLY A 882 23.69 24.06 -17.94
C GLY A 882 24.07 22.59 -17.83
N SER A 883 23.62 21.76 -18.76
CA SER A 883 24.05 20.37 -18.84
C SER A 883 24.28 19.91 -20.29
N VAL A 884 25.51 19.42 -20.50
CA VAL A 884 26.02 18.80 -21.71
C VAL A 884 26.44 17.39 -21.35
N THR A 885 25.82 16.39 -21.96
CA THR A 885 25.88 14.99 -21.48
C THR A 885 26.35 13.99 -22.54
N ASN A 886 26.89 12.86 -22.05
CA ASN A 886 27.29 11.67 -22.82
C ASN A 886 28.55 11.84 -23.71
N PHE A 887 29.39 12.84 -23.46
CA PHE A 887 30.67 13.07 -24.16
C PHE A 887 31.84 12.32 -23.49
N LEU A 888 31.86 10.99 -23.62
CA LEU A 888 32.69 10.10 -22.82
C LEU A 888 34.16 10.00 -23.28
N SER A 889 34.41 10.13 -24.58
CA SER A 889 35.74 9.91 -25.19
C SER A 889 36.25 11.16 -25.91
N GLU A 890 37.56 11.26 -26.13
CA GLU A 890 38.17 12.38 -26.88
C GLU A 890 37.76 12.41 -28.36
N GLU A 891 37.24 11.29 -28.86
CA GLU A 891 36.70 11.13 -30.21
C GLU A 891 35.24 11.60 -30.33
N ASP A 892 34.58 11.88 -29.20
CA ASP A 892 33.22 12.41 -29.20
C ASP A 892 33.25 13.89 -29.54
N GLU A 893 32.55 14.26 -30.60
CA GLU A 893 32.50 15.65 -31.03
C GLU A 893 31.22 15.99 -31.79
N VAL A 894 30.79 17.24 -31.64
CA VAL A 894 29.75 17.91 -32.43
C VAL A 894 30.13 19.37 -32.62
N VAL A 895 29.56 20.01 -33.64
CA VAL A 895 29.68 21.46 -33.85
C VAL A 895 28.32 22.09 -33.62
N ILE A 896 28.27 23.15 -32.80
CA ILE A 896 27.04 23.86 -32.47
C ILE A 896 27.26 25.35 -32.72
N ALA A 897 26.30 25.99 -33.37
CA ALA A 897 26.13 27.43 -33.35
C ALA A 897 25.05 27.82 -32.33
N VAL A 898 25.29 28.90 -31.60
CA VAL A 898 24.23 29.59 -30.87
C VAL A 898 24.20 31.06 -31.29
N GLU A 899 23.01 31.64 -31.27
CA GLU A 899 22.82 33.06 -31.47
C GLU A 899 23.49 33.87 -30.33
N TYR A 900 24.36 34.81 -30.72
CA TYR A 900 25.15 35.64 -29.82
C TYR A 900 25.55 36.95 -30.53
N THR A 901 25.22 38.10 -29.95
CA THR A 901 25.44 39.42 -30.57
C THR A 901 26.89 39.65 -31.03
N GLY A 902 27.05 40.15 -32.25
CA GLY A 902 28.34 40.56 -32.82
C GLY A 902 28.95 41.80 -32.15
N ASP A 903 28.16 42.55 -31.37
CA ASP A 903 28.57 43.79 -30.71
C ASP A 903 29.44 43.55 -29.47
N LYS A 904 29.43 42.34 -28.91
CA LYS A 904 30.23 41.94 -27.74
C LYS A 904 31.23 40.87 -28.13
N ASP A 905 32.46 40.94 -27.64
CA ASP A 905 33.45 39.89 -27.89
C ASP A 905 33.13 38.65 -27.05
N ALA A 906 32.99 37.49 -27.69
CA ALA A 906 32.67 36.25 -26.99
C ALA A 906 33.91 35.56 -26.40
N GLU A 907 33.77 35.03 -25.19
CA GLU A 907 34.65 34.06 -24.55
C GLU A 907 33.85 32.78 -24.30
N VAL A 908 34.44 31.60 -24.60
CA VAL A 908 33.77 30.30 -24.43
C VAL A 908 34.57 29.42 -23.46
N VAL A 909 33.90 28.94 -22.41
CA VAL A 909 34.49 28.05 -21.40
C VAL A 909 33.58 26.86 -21.12
N ALA A 910 34.18 25.71 -20.80
CA ALA A 910 33.48 24.60 -20.17
C ALA A 910 33.82 24.56 -18.69
N SER A 911 32.81 24.31 -17.85
CA SER A 911 32.96 24.19 -16.40
C SER A 911 32.32 22.92 -15.88
N ARG A 912 32.75 22.48 -14.69
CA ARG A 912 32.11 21.36 -13.99
C ARG A 912 30.66 21.75 -13.66
N GLN A 913 29.75 20.80 -13.83
CA GLN A 913 28.33 21.01 -13.54
C GLN A 913 28.11 21.59 -12.13
N HIS A 914 27.16 22.54 -12.01
CA HIS A 914 26.78 23.26 -10.79
C HIS A 914 27.86 24.14 -10.12
N VAL A 915 29.07 24.22 -10.68
CA VAL A 915 30.16 25.05 -10.14
C VAL A 915 30.71 25.93 -11.25
N ASP A 916 30.03 27.04 -11.52
CA ASP A 916 30.33 27.93 -12.66
C ASP A 916 31.78 28.45 -12.71
N ASN A 917 32.47 28.48 -11.56
CA ASN A 917 33.86 28.94 -11.45
C ASN A 917 34.91 27.81 -11.58
N ASP A 918 34.49 26.54 -11.63
CA ASP A 918 35.40 25.40 -11.85
C ASP A 918 35.54 25.14 -13.36
N ILE A 919 36.33 25.99 -14.01
CA ILE A 919 36.62 25.89 -15.45
C ILE A 919 37.45 24.63 -15.71
N ILE A 920 36.89 23.69 -16.46
CA ILE A 920 37.57 22.47 -16.88
C ILE A 920 38.26 22.64 -18.23
N HIS A 921 37.82 23.61 -19.04
CA HIS A 921 38.44 23.93 -20.33
C HIS A 921 38.12 25.36 -20.81
N GLU A 922 39.10 26.01 -21.44
CA GLU A 922 38.92 27.28 -22.17
C GLU A 922 39.02 27.00 -23.67
N TYR A 923 38.04 27.45 -24.45
CA TYR A 923 38.01 27.14 -25.89
C TYR A 923 38.97 28.06 -26.64
N GLN A 924 39.66 27.51 -27.64
CA GLN A 924 40.53 28.31 -28.51
C GLN A 924 39.72 29.10 -29.54
N GLN A 925 39.88 30.43 -29.57
CA GLN A 925 39.29 31.24 -30.64
C GLN A 925 40.00 30.98 -31.98
N VAL A 926 39.22 30.72 -33.03
CA VAL A 926 39.67 30.53 -34.42
C VAL A 926 38.94 31.49 -35.36
N SER A 927 39.37 31.57 -36.63
CA SER A 927 38.98 32.64 -37.55
C SER A 927 37.87 32.29 -38.54
N SER A 928 37.44 31.03 -38.60
CA SER A 928 36.39 30.60 -39.52
C SER A 928 35.67 29.34 -39.05
N PHE A 929 34.46 29.10 -39.59
CA PHE A 929 33.73 27.84 -39.41
C PHE A 929 34.57 26.62 -39.78
N SER A 930 35.29 26.68 -40.90
CA SER A 930 36.16 25.58 -41.34
C SER A 930 37.28 25.29 -40.33
N GLU A 931 37.81 26.29 -39.64
CA GLU A 931 38.78 26.07 -38.57
C GLU A 931 38.14 25.45 -37.32
N VAL A 932 36.89 25.80 -36.98
CA VAL A 932 36.15 25.13 -35.89
C VAL A 932 35.95 23.65 -36.19
N VAL A 933 35.42 23.33 -37.39
CA VAL A 933 35.15 21.95 -37.81
C VAL A 933 36.42 21.10 -37.88
N ASN A 934 37.53 21.67 -38.36
CA ASN A 934 38.80 20.94 -38.50
C ASN A 934 39.69 20.98 -37.24
N SER A 935 39.27 21.67 -36.18
CA SER A 935 40.03 21.72 -34.93
C SER A 935 40.10 20.34 -34.27
N ASN A 936 41.29 19.99 -33.77
CA ASN A 936 41.49 18.77 -32.98
C ASN A 936 41.16 18.98 -31.48
N THR A 937 41.01 20.23 -31.05
CA THR A 937 40.64 20.64 -29.70
C THR A 937 39.33 21.42 -29.72
N GLU A 938 38.77 21.70 -28.55
CA GLU A 938 37.66 22.62 -28.39
C GLU A 938 38.06 24.00 -28.90
N ALA A 939 37.29 24.49 -29.86
CA ALA A 939 37.55 25.75 -30.52
C ALA A 939 36.23 26.45 -30.80
N PHE A 940 36.26 27.77 -30.86
CA PHE A 940 35.10 28.57 -31.24
C PHE A 940 35.45 29.66 -32.26
N TRP A 941 34.50 30.02 -33.09
CA TRP A 941 34.57 31.15 -34.01
C TRP A 941 33.36 32.05 -33.77
N GLN A 942 33.62 33.33 -33.53
CA GLN A 942 32.57 34.33 -33.46
C GLN A 942 32.31 34.91 -34.85
N ASP A 943 31.18 34.54 -35.43
CA ASP A 943 30.67 35.04 -36.70
C ASP A 943 29.88 36.34 -36.49
N LYS A 944 30.61 37.42 -36.18
CA LYS A 944 30.01 38.74 -35.88
C LYS A 944 29.01 39.23 -36.93
N PRO A 945 29.24 39.08 -38.25
CA PRO A 945 28.27 39.54 -39.26
C PRO A 945 26.92 38.82 -39.23
N ASN A 946 26.85 37.63 -38.64
CA ASN A 946 25.63 36.81 -38.56
C ASN A 946 25.15 36.59 -37.11
N ASP A 947 25.71 37.32 -36.14
CA ASP A 947 25.36 37.24 -34.72
C ASP A 947 25.38 35.81 -34.16
N LYS A 948 26.47 35.08 -34.43
CA LYS A 948 26.63 33.67 -34.01
C LYS A 948 27.99 33.38 -33.39
N VAL A 949 27.98 32.42 -32.46
CA VAL A 949 29.20 31.74 -32.01
C VAL A 949 29.11 30.27 -32.40
N TRP A 950 30.02 29.84 -33.28
CA TRP A 950 30.23 28.44 -33.62
C TRP A 950 31.24 27.83 -32.66
N LEU A 951 30.96 26.67 -32.07
CA LEU A 951 31.88 25.96 -31.20
C LEU A 951 31.93 24.46 -31.52
N LYS A 952 33.13 23.88 -31.45
CA LYS A 952 33.33 22.44 -31.45
C LYS A 952 33.35 21.94 -30.01
N VAL A 953 32.35 21.15 -29.64
CA VAL A 953 32.28 20.46 -28.35
C VAL A 953 33.01 19.13 -28.48
N LYS A 954 33.92 18.82 -27.56
CA LYS A 954 34.64 17.53 -27.51
C LYS A 954 34.44 16.82 -26.16
N GLY A 955 34.56 15.51 -26.16
CA GLY A 955 34.48 14.67 -24.96
C GLY A 955 35.79 14.34 -24.28
N GLY A 956 35.69 13.46 -23.27
CA GLY A 956 36.82 13.03 -22.45
C GLY A 956 37.28 14.04 -21.40
N ARG A 957 36.44 15.03 -21.07
CA ARG A 957 36.74 16.10 -20.09
C ARG A 957 36.21 15.83 -18.69
N VAL A 958 35.10 15.11 -18.60
CA VAL A 958 34.55 14.60 -17.35
C VAL A 958 34.60 13.08 -17.42
N ASN A 959 35.15 12.46 -16.37
CA ASN A 959 35.20 11.01 -16.24
C ASN A 959 34.87 10.68 -14.78
N ALA A 960 33.60 10.39 -14.51
CA ALA A 960 33.19 9.86 -13.22
C ALA A 960 33.31 8.33 -13.25
N VAL A 961 34.01 7.77 -12.27
CA VAL A 961 34.04 6.31 -12.09
C VAL A 961 32.69 5.90 -11.55
N LEU A 962 32.10 4.82 -12.10
CA LEU A 962 30.91 4.21 -11.52
C LEU A 962 31.29 3.61 -10.17
N THR A 963 31.08 4.36 -9.09
CA THR A 963 31.47 3.96 -7.73
C THR A 963 30.32 3.46 -6.89
N ASP A 964 29.07 3.80 -7.24
CA ASP A 964 27.87 3.44 -6.48
C ASP A 964 26.64 3.31 -7.41
N MET A 965 25.86 2.25 -7.23
CA MET A 965 24.59 2.07 -7.95
C MET A 965 23.49 2.98 -7.45
N ASP A 966 23.63 3.59 -6.27
CA ASP A 966 22.68 4.60 -5.78
C ASP A 966 22.90 5.98 -6.45
N PHE A 967 24.07 6.21 -7.08
CA PHE A 967 24.48 7.46 -7.75
C PHE A 967 24.97 7.23 -9.18
N TRP A 968 24.33 6.29 -9.88
CA TRP A 968 24.77 5.87 -11.20
C TRP A 968 24.61 6.96 -12.27
N GLU A 969 23.66 7.88 -12.10
CA GLU A 969 23.31 8.88 -13.12
C GLU A 969 24.51 9.76 -13.48
N ASP A 970 25.23 10.30 -12.49
CA ASP A 970 26.43 11.11 -12.72
C ASP A 970 27.51 10.34 -13.50
N SER A 971 27.59 9.03 -13.27
CA SER A 971 28.56 8.14 -13.91
C SER A 971 28.17 7.76 -15.33
N VAL A 972 26.87 7.62 -15.60
CA VAL A 972 26.33 7.20 -16.91
C VAL A 972 26.13 8.39 -17.84
N TYR A 973 25.74 9.56 -17.31
CA TYR A 973 25.51 10.76 -18.11
C TYR A 973 26.74 11.64 -18.26
N GLN A 974 27.65 11.67 -17.26
CA GLN A 974 28.90 12.45 -17.26
C GLN A 974 28.76 13.87 -17.81
N GLN A 975 28.28 14.76 -16.95
CA GLN A 975 27.76 16.06 -17.37
C GLN A 975 28.76 17.20 -17.09
N PHE A 976 28.74 18.23 -17.94
CA PHE A 976 29.44 19.51 -17.72
C PHE A 976 28.61 20.67 -18.29
N SER A 977 28.97 21.91 -17.98
CA SER A 977 28.32 23.11 -18.55
C SER A 977 29.22 23.82 -19.56
N ILE A 978 28.61 24.48 -20.53
CA ILE A 978 29.30 25.39 -21.47
C ILE A 978 28.75 26.79 -21.27
N GLN A 979 29.65 27.78 -21.14
CA GLN A 979 29.30 29.19 -21.04
C GLN A 979 29.91 29.97 -22.21
N ILE A 980 29.10 30.82 -22.82
CA ILE A 980 29.48 31.80 -23.82
C ILE A 980 29.15 33.15 -23.22
N ARG A 981 30.18 33.92 -22.87
CA ARG A 981 30.06 35.16 -22.09
C ARG A 981 30.86 36.28 -22.74
N GLU A 982 30.59 37.51 -22.34
CA GLU A 982 31.35 38.67 -22.78
C GLU A 982 32.78 38.60 -22.24
N ASN A 983 33.76 38.71 -23.13
CA ASN A 983 35.16 38.85 -22.77
C ASN A 983 35.38 40.25 -22.19
N THR A 984 35.76 40.31 -20.92
CA THR A 984 35.95 41.58 -20.19
C THR A 984 37.43 41.98 -20.05
N ASN A 985 38.34 41.26 -20.72
CA ASN A 985 39.79 41.48 -20.67
C ASN A 985 40.34 42.37 -21.78
#